data_AF-A0A9E1UXQ8-F1
#
_entry.id   AF-A0A9E1UXQ8-F1
#
_cell.length_a   1.000
_cell.length_b   1.000
_cell.length_c   1.000
_cell.angle_alpha   90.00
_cell.angle_beta   90.00
_cell.angle_gamma   90.00
#
_symmetry.space_group_name_H-M   'P 1'
#
loop_
_entity.id
_entity.type
_entity.pdbx_description
1 polymer ?
#
loop_
_entity_poly.entity_id
_entity_poly.type
_entity_poly.pdbx_seq_one_letter_code
_entity_poly.pdbx_strand_id
1 'polypeptide(L)'
;EGRRAQAHIHVSTKGNDAWSGARARARGADGPFATLERARAEVRKRKAAGTVPAGGLIVELAAGQFELSEPFALTAEDSGTAGAPIIYRASPGEEVRLIGGREITNFREVADPAIVSRLDEAARGKVRVADLKEMGIADLGSVLGNGNRMELFFQDTPMTMARWPNEGFTRIVEVVGGAPHKIHGIPGDKIGRFTYKGDRPKRWLKEPEVWLHGYWFWDWSDQRQRIESIDTEKRVITLEPPYHGYGYRRNQWYYAQNLLAELDIPGEWYLDKANAKLYFWPPAPLTEGKAIVSVLPSILTTKAASHVTFRGFTVEAARGTAVVIGGGTGMRVVGCTIRNTGGSAVSVSGVENGVIGCDVYGTGRGGIHLSGGDRKTLTPAKLLAENNHVHHYARWQRVYQPGITVHGCGNRVARNLIDNAPHMGMGFGGNNHVIELNELHSVCYESNDAGAMYTGRDWAQRGTVIRNNYLHHINGFEGRGCVGVYLDDQFSGTEISGNLFYKVTRAAMVGGGRDCTIENNIFVDCVPAAHVDSRGLGWASRGFGGLKGKLEKMPYKSAPWSTQYPSLVNILDDEPMAPKGNVIARNICVGGKWGSFGAKAKPLVTFTDNLLDEDPLFVDADGLDFRLRKDSPAWKLGFKPIPVDRIGVYKDPSRASWPVVSTVRPMVQRPVAPAHSRKQAVVYKAPRATVAPVIDGVLKAGEWGSKVMSVAQGLRGEKVSPPSRAWLLRDDKALYIAIDNAINPKFPIQPGNTWGQDDAVEIAVRNPSAGATAPILVLRGFPSGHFESSDETAAPAKLVKRAAEGVQYKARQVNDKSWVTEWRIPFASLGITPAKYPKVQFNISVRKTADNQWVEWQGTGGNTWKVENAGVLEFAK
;
A
#
# COMPACT_ATOMS: atom_id res chain seq x y z
N GLU A 1 2.24 40.13 -19.96
CA GLU A 1 2.17 39.93 -21.43
C GLU A 1 0.86 40.52 -21.94
N GLY A 2 0.90 41.36 -22.97
CA GLY A 2 -0.29 41.96 -23.56
C GLY A 2 -1.28 40.88 -23.99
N ARG A 3 -2.55 40.98 -23.57
CA ARG A 3 -3.61 40.05 -23.95
C ARG A 3 -3.75 40.04 -25.47
N ARG A 4 -3.18 39.04 -26.14
CA ARG A 4 -3.44 38.79 -27.56
C ARG A 4 -4.94 38.55 -27.72
N ALA A 5 -5.53 39.09 -28.78
CA ALA A 5 -6.96 38.94 -29.05
C ALA A 5 -7.35 37.45 -29.11
N GLN A 6 -8.39 37.08 -28.38
CA GLN A 6 -9.02 35.76 -28.40
C GLN A 6 -10.41 35.88 -29.02
N ALA A 7 -10.76 34.97 -29.91
CA ALA A 7 -12.11 34.89 -30.46
C ALA A 7 -12.92 33.86 -29.66
N HIS A 8 -14.22 34.14 -29.48
CA HIS A 8 -15.14 33.28 -28.74
C HIS A 8 -16.15 32.60 -29.67
N ILE A 9 -16.50 31.37 -29.32
CA ILE A 9 -17.64 30.61 -29.80
C ILE A 9 -18.41 30.18 -28.55
N HIS A 10 -19.71 30.41 -28.53
CA HIS A 10 -20.55 30.08 -27.37
C HIS A 10 -21.46 28.90 -27.65
N VAL A 11 -21.63 28.04 -26.66
CA VAL A 11 -22.46 26.83 -26.70
C VAL A 11 -23.36 26.79 -25.46
N SER A 12 -24.63 26.40 -25.61
CA SER A 12 -25.60 26.30 -24.51
C SER A 12 -26.63 25.22 -24.81
N THR A 13 -27.13 24.55 -23.77
CA THR A 13 -28.27 23.61 -23.88
C THR A 13 -29.56 24.29 -24.38
N LYS A 14 -29.63 25.62 -24.34
CA LYS A 14 -30.73 26.45 -24.89
C LYS A 14 -30.36 27.08 -26.24
N GLY A 15 -29.24 26.67 -26.84
CA GLY A 15 -28.74 27.19 -28.11
C GLY A 15 -29.45 26.60 -29.33
N ASN A 16 -28.97 27.00 -30.51
CA ASN A 16 -29.44 26.48 -31.79
C ASN A 16 -28.25 26.40 -32.76
N ASP A 17 -28.04 25.23 -33.37
CA ASP A 17 -26.91 24.99 -34.27
C ASP A 17 -26.98 25.73 -35.61
N ALA A 18 -28.15 26.32 -35.93
CA ALA A 18 -28.33 27.22 -37.07
C ALA A 18 -27.86 28.66 -36.79
N TRP A 19 -27.59 29.04 -35.53
CA TRP A 19 -27.09 30.38 -35.19
C TRP A 19 -25.60 30.55 -35.50
N SER A 20 -25.03 31.73 -35.25
CA SER A 20 -23.62 32.01 -35.53
C SER A 20 -22.66 31.50 -34.45
N GLY A 21 -23.16 31.27 -33.21
CA GLY A 21 -22.33 30.98 -32.04
C GLY A 21 -21.53 32.19 -31.53
N ALA A 22 -21.68 33.38 -32.12
CA ALA A 22 -20.91 34.58 -31.76
C ALA A 22 -21.43 35.28 -30.49
N ARG A 23 -22.59 34.89 -29.98
CA ARG A 23 -23.23 35.50 -28.80
C ARG A 23 -23.46 34.45 -27.71
N ALA A 24 -23.16 34.81 -26.47
CA ALA A 24 -23.41 33.95 -25.31
C ALA A 24 -24.90 33.75 -24.99
N ARG A 25 -25.77 34.66 -25.44
CA ARG A 25 -27.22 34.63 -25.21
C ARG A 25 -27.96 34.88 -26.52
N ALA A 26 -29.12 34.25 -26.66
CA ALA A 26 -30.00 34.46 -27.80
C ALA A 26 -30.45 35.94 -27.87
N ARG A 27 -30.40 36.51 -29.08
CA ARG A 27 -30.92 37.84 -29.39
C ARG A 27 -31.45 37.84 -30.82
N GLY A 28 -32.77 37.86 -30.98
CA GLY A 28 -33.40 37.70 -32.29
C GLY A 28 -33.14 36.31 -32.86
N ALA A 29 -32.70 36.23 -34.12
CA ALA A 29 -32.41 34.98 -34.83
C ALA A 29 -30.95 34.50 -34.70
N ASP A 30 -30.23 34.92 -33.65
CA ASP A 30 -28.83 34.58 -33.42
C ASP A 30 -28.52 34.36 -31.92
N GLY A 31 -27.48 33.59 -31.61
CA GLY A 31 -27.16 33.15 -30.25
C GLY A 31 -26.08 32.06 -30.20
N PRO A 32 -25.96 31.32 -29.08
CA PRO A 32 -24.99 30.23 -28.94
C PRO A 32 -25.40 28.99 -29.73
N PHE A 33 -24.43 28.17 -30.14
CA PHE A 33 -24.71 26.84 -30.66
C PHE A 33 -25.36 25.94 -29.60
N ALA A 34 -26.08 24.91 -30.03
CA ALA A 34 -26.64 23.90 -29.13
C ALA A 34 -25.60 22.82 -28.77
N THR A 35 -24.71 22.46 -29.71
CA THR A 35 -23.84 21.29 -29.59
C THR A 35 -22.35 21.58 -29.67
N LEU A 36 -21.54 20.68 -29.09
CA LEU A 36 -20.08 20.70 -29.19
C LEU A 36 -19.62 20.40 -30.62
N GLU A 37 -20.34 19.53 -31.33
CA GLU A 37 -20.07 19.11 -32.70
C GLU A 37 -20.16 20.30 -33.66
N ARG A 38 -21.19 21.14 -33.49
CA ARG A 38 -21.35 22.37 -34.27
C ARG A 38 -20.24 23.37 -33.98
N ALA A 39 -19.84 23.51 -32.71
CA ALA A 39 -18.72 24.36 -32.33
C ALA A 39 -17.39 23.88 -32.93
N ARG A 40 -17.12 22.57 -32.90
CA ARG A 40 -15.95 21.95 -33.58
C ARG A 40 -15.95 22.25 -35.08
N ALA A 41 -17.10 22.12 -35.75
CA ALA A 41 -17.22 22.45 -37.17
C ALA A 41 -16.90 23.93 -37.43
N GLU A 42 -17.31 24.84 -36.55
CA GLU A 42 -16.96 26.26 -36.64
C GLU A 42 -15.46 26.51 -36.40
N VAL A 43 -14.83 25.80 -35.45
CA VAL A 43 -13.37 25.83 -35.26
C VAL A 43 -12.66 25.45 -36.56
N ARG A 44 -13.03 24.33 -37.18
CA ARG A 44 -12.44 23.86 -38.44
C ARG A 44 -12.63 24.87 -39.57
N LYS A 45 -13.83 25.44 -39.70
CA LYS A 45 -14.14 26.49 -40.68
C LYS A 45 -13.23 27.70 -40.51
N ARG A 46 -13.09 28.24 -39.29
CA ARG A 46 -12.25 29.41 -39.01
C ARG A 46 -10.77 29.13 -39.27
N LYS A 47 -10.30 27.93 -38.94
CA LYS A 47 -8.95 27.47 -39.25
C LYS A 47 -8.69 27.41 -40.75
N ALA A 48 -9.59 26.78 -41.51
CA ALA A 48 -9.47 26.68 -42.97
C ALA A 48 -9.45 28.07 -43.63
N ALA A 49 -10.18 29.04 -43.07
CA ALA A 49 -10.20 30.42 -43.53
C ALA A 49 -9.01 31.28 -43.05
N GLY A 50 -8.11 30.75 -42.20
CA GLY A 50 -6.98 31.51 -41.65
C GLY A 50 -7.40 32.62 -40.66
N THR A 51 -8.57 32.50 -40.04
CA THR A 51 -9.18 33.55 -39.19
C THR A 51 -9.02 33.32 -37.68
N VAL A 52 -8.22 32.33 -37.28
CA VAL A 52 -7.90 32.11 -35.86
C VAL A 52 -6.87 33.17 -35.41
N PRO A 53 -7.18 33.99 -34.39
CA PRO A 53 -6.28 35.05 -33.98
C PRO A 53 -5.06 34.51 -33.23
N ALA A 54 -4.02 35.35 -33.11
CA ALA A 54 -2.75 35.01 -32.45
C ALA A 54 -2.84 34.74 -30.93
N GLY A 55 -4.04 34.81 -30.33
CA GLY A 55 -4.32 34.38 -28.96
C GLY A 55 -5.12 33.08 -28.86
N GLY A 56 -5.53 32.51 -30.00
CA GLY A 56 -6.33 31.29 -30.09
C GLY A 56 -7.85 31.51 -30.08
N LEU A 57 -8.57 30.40 -29.97
CA LEU A 57 -10.03 30.35 -30.01
C LEU A 57 -10.56 29.72 -28.73
N ILE A 58 -11.56 30.35 -28.11
CA ILE A 58 -12.26 29.82 -26.95
C ILE A 58 -13.63 29.32 -27.40
N VAL A 59 -13.93 28.06 -27.14
CA VAL A 59 -15.27 27.48 -27.16
C VAL A 59 -15.78 27.46 -25.72
N GLU A 60 -16.71 28.36 -25.41
CA GLU A 60 -17.24 28.57 -24.06
C GLU A 60 -18.63 27.98 -23.93
N LEU A 61 -18.79 27.06 -22.97
CA LEU A 61 -20.05 26.38 -22.68
C LEU A 61 -20.73 27.05 -21.48
N ALA A 62 -21.98 27.44 -21.66
CA ALA A 62 -22.83 27.90 -20.57
C ALA A 62 -23.32 26.74 -19.69
N ALA A 63 -23.73 27.06 -18.46
CA ALA A 63 -24.23 26.12 -17.47
C ALA A 63 -25.28 25.16 -18.06
N GLY A 64 -25.13 23.86 -17.78
CA GLY A 64 -26.07 22.85 -18.27
C GLY A 64 -25.54 21.43 -18.30
N GLN A 65 -26.47 20.51 -18.53
CA GLN A 65 -26.22 19.09 -18.72
C GLN A 65 -26.24 18.78 -20.23
N PHE A 66 -25.11 18.39 -20.78
CA PHE A 66 -24.94 17.99 -22.17
C PHE A 66 -24.86 16.46 -22.22
N GLU A 67 -26.02 15.82 -22.41
CA GLU A 67 -26.09 14.39 -22.71
C GLU A 67 -25.61 14.14 -24.14
N LEU A 68 -24.47 13.48 -24.28
CA LEU A 68 -23.87 13.26 -25.60
C LEU A 68 -24.50 12.03 -26.27
N SER A 69 -24.84 12.16 -27.54
CA SER A 69 -25.31 11.05 -28.39
C SER A 69 -24.16 10.11 -28.78
N GLU A 70 -22.96 10.64 -28.90
CA GLU A 70 -21.72 9.94 -29.24
C GLU A 70 -20.50 10.60 -28.56
N PRO A 71 -19.33 9.94 -28.49
CA PRO A 71 -18.13 10.58 -27.94
C PRO A 71 -17.72 11.81 -28.76
N PHE A 72 -17.42 12.92 -28.09
CA PHE A 72 -16.88 14.11 -28.74
C PHE A 72 -15.41 13.86 -29.16
N ALA A 73 -15.22 13.64 -30.46
CA ALA A 73 -13.93 13.26 -31.03
C ALA A 73 -13.20 14.44 -31.68
N LEU A 74 -11.91 14.61 -31.38
CA LEU A 74 -11.04 15.58 -32.05
C LEU A 74 -9.93 14.88 -32.84
N THR A 75 -9.59 15.39 -34.02
CA THR A 75 -8.50 14.88 -34.86
C THR A 75 -7.41 15.94 -35.03
N ALA A 76 -6.37 15.65 -35.81
CA ALA A 76 -5.36 16.63 -36.19
C ALA A 76 -5.94 17.91 -36.81
N GLU A 77 -7.10 17.82 -37.49
CA GLU A 77 -7.83 18.97 -38.06
C GLU A 77 -8.30 19.96 -36.99
N ASP A 78 -8.43 19.53 -35.74
CA ASP A 78 -8.91 20.35 -34.63
C ASP A 78 -7.76 21.03 -33.85
N SER A 79 -6.51 20.80 -34.26
CA SER A 79 -5.33 21.28 -33.53
C SER A 79 -5.22 22.81 -33.49
N GLY A 80 -4.81 23.37 -32.37
CA GLY A 80 -4.26 24.72 -32.33
C GLY A 80 -2.76 24.73 -32.66
N THR A 81 -2.12 25.83 -32.32
CA THR A 81 -0.65 25.92 -32.19
C THR A 81 -0.30 26.41 -30.78
N ALA A 82 0.96 26.34 -30.38
CA ALA A 82 1.41 26.92 -29.10
C ALA A 82 1.07 28.42 -28.99
N GLY A 83 1.10 29.15 -30.12
CA GLY A 83 0.75 30.57 -30.18
C GLY A 83 -0.75 30.85 -30.33
N ALA A 84 -1.53 29.91 -30.87
CA ALA A 84 -2.96 30.04 -31.09
C ALA A 84 -3.70 28.73 -30.70
N PRO A 85 -3.85 28.46 -29.39
CA PRO A 85 -4.48 27.23 -28.91
C PRO A 85 -5.99 27.24 -29.13
N ILE A 86 -6.61 26.05 -29.10
CA ILE A 86 -8.07 25.90 -29.04
C ILE A 86 -8.45 25.51 -27.61
N ILE A 87 -9.36 26.25 -26.98
CA ILE A 87 -9.74 26.04 -25.58
C ILE A 87 -11.23 25.77 -25.50
N TYR A 88 -11.62 24.56 -25.16
CA TYR A 88 -12.98 24.21 -24.74
C TYR A 88 -13.08 24.41 -23.23
N ARG A 89 -13.95 25.30 -22.77
CA ARG A 89 -14.11 25.57 -21.33
C ARG A 89 -15.55 25.75 -20.89
N ALA A 90 -15.82 25.41 -19.64
CA ALA A 90 -16.98 25.93 -18.94
C ALA A 90 -16.87 27.45 -18.75
N SER A 91 -17.99 28.16 -18.82
CA SER A 91 -18.09 29.56 -18.43
C SER A 91 -17.60 29.73 -16.98
N PRO A 92 -16.88 30.81 -16.65
CA PRO A 92 -16.36 31.01 -15.29
C PRO A 92 -17.46 30.96 -14.22
N GLY A 93 -17.30 30.09 -13.22
CA GLY A 93 -18.24 29.92 -12.12
C GLY A 93 -19.50 29.12 -12.45
N GLU A 94 -19.64 28.64 -13.69
CA GLU A 94 -20.78 27.84 -14.13
C GLU A 94 -20.44 26.35 -14.16
N GLU A 95 -21.39 25.50 -13.77
CA GLU A 95 -21.25 24.04 -13.88
C GLU A 95 -21.69 23.56 -15.27
N VAL A 96 -20.76 22.93 -15.98
CA VAL A 96 -21.02 22.28 -17.28
C VAL A 96 -20.74 20.80 -17.16
N ARG A 97 -21.78 19.99 -17.35
CA ARG A 97 -21.73 18.53 -17.22
C ARG A 97 -21.76 17.89 -18.61
N LEU A 98 -20.70 17.16 -18.97
CA LEU A 98 -20.64 16.32 -20.17
C LEU A 98 -20.96 14.88 -19.75
N ILE A 99 -22.11 14.38 -20.19
CA ILE A 99 -22.70 13.15 -19.65
C ILE A 99 -22.70 12.07 -20.73
N GLY A 100 -22.04 10.95 -20.44
CA GLY A 100 -22.03 9.75 -21.28
C GLY A 100 -23.19 8.77 -21.01
N GLY A 101 -24.03 9.08 -20.01
CA GLY A 101 -25.17 8.28 -19.62
C GLY A 101 -26.52 8.74 -20.19
N ARG A 102 -27.58 8.05 -19.80
CA ARG A 102 -28.98 8.40 -20.11
C ARG A 102 -29.82 8.37 -18.85
N GLU A 103 -30.65 9.38 -18.68
CA GLU A 103 -31.65 9.42 -17.61
C GLU A 103 -32.74 8.36 -17.84
N ILE A 104 -33.08 7.60 -16.79
CA ILE A 104 -34.13 6.59 -16.81
C ILE A 104 -35.39 7.18 -16.18
N THR A 105 -36.44 7.34 -16.97
CA THR A 105 -37.68 8.05 -16.57
C THR A 105 -38.91 7.13 -16.51
N ASN A 106 -38.83 5.89 -16.99
CA ASN A 106 -39.96 4.96 -17.08
C ASN A 106 -40.02 3.93 -15.93
N PHE A 107 -39.57 4.29 -14.73
CA PHE A 107 -39.69 3.41 -13.57
C PHE A 107 -41.16 3.19 -13.17
N ARG A 108 -41.52 1.92 -12.93
CA ARG A 108 -42.84 1.47 -12.48
C ARG A 108 -42.72 0.50 -11.31
N GLU A 109 -43.84 0.25 -10.64
CA GLU A 109 -43.91 -0.81 -9.63
C GLU A 109 -43.67 -2.19 -10.26
N VAL A 110 -43.07 -3.08 -9.47
CA VAL A 110 -42.88 -4.48 -9.90
C VAL A 110 -44.20 -5.22 -9.73
N ALA A 111 -44.96 -5.34 -10.82
CA ALA A 111 -46.29 -5.96 -10.79
C ALA A 111 -46.27 -7.50 -10.94
N ASP A 112 -45.24 -8.07 -11.55
CA ASP A 112 -45.17 -9.52 -11.82
C ASP A 112 -44.98 -10.32 -10.51
N PRO A 113 -45.98 -11.15 -10.10
CA PRO A 113 -45.89 -11.94 -8.87
C PRO A 113 -44.70 -12.91 -8.86
N ALA A 114 -44.28 -13.42 -10.03
CA ALA A 114 -43.14 -14.32 -10.13
C ALA A 114 -41.82 -13.60 -9.77
N ILE A 115 -41.69 -12.33 -10.14
CA ILE A 115 -40.55 -11.48 -9.75
C ILE A 115 -40.65 -11.06 -8.28
N VAL A 116 -41.82 -10.61 -7.83
CA VAL A 116 -42.04 -10.18 -6.43
C VAL A 116 -41.73 -11.30 -5.44
N SER A 117 -42.09 -12.54 -5.78
CA SER A 117 -41.82 -13.71 -4.92
C SER A 117 -40.33 -14.03 -4.76
N ARG A 118 -39.48 -13.63 -5.73
CA ARG A 118 -38.02 -13.82 -5.71
C ARG A 118 -37.29 -12.72 -4.95
N LEU A 119 -37.87 -11.52 -4.86
CA LEU A 119 -37.31 -10.42 -4.08
C LEU A 119 -37.25 -10.77 -2.59
N ASP A 120 -36.27 -10.19 -1.90
CA ASP A 120 -36.28 -10.19 -0.45
C ASP A 120 -37.56 -9.56 0.09
N GLU A 121 -38.08 -10.10 1.19
CA GLU A 121 -39.29 -9.59 1.82
C GLU A 121 -39.18 -8.10 2.14
N ALA A 122 -38.01 -7.64 2.60
CA ALA A 122 -37.75 -6.24 2.92
C ALA A 122 -37.82 -5.31 1.69
N ALA A 123 -37.63 -5.84 0.49
CA ALA A 123 -37.57 -5.10 -0.78
C ALA A 123 -38.93 -5.03 -1.51
N ARG A 124 -39.88 -5.90 -1.16
CA ARG A 124 -41.22 -5.93 -1.78
C ARG A 124 -41.93 -4.59 -1.61
N GLY A 125 -42.54 -4.09 -2.69
CA GLY A 125 -43.19 -2.77 -2.73
C GLY A 125 -42.24 -1.56 -2.81
N LYS A 126 -40.93 -1.74 -2.57
CA LYS A 126 -39.93 -0.66 -2.60
C LYS A 126 -39.09 -0.66 -3.88
N VAL A 127 -38.85 -1.83 -4.46
CA VAL A 127 -38.18 -1.96 -5.75
C VAL A 127 -39.05 -1.37 -6.86
N ARG A 128 -38.40 -0.72 -7.82
CA ARG A 128 -38.97 -0.23 -9.07
C ARG A 128 -38.28 -0.91 -10.24
N VAL A 129 -39.01 -1.07 -11.34
CA VAL A 129 -38.50 -1.66 -12.58
C VAL A 129 -38.60 -0.66 -13.73
N ALA A 130 -37.54 -0.52 -14.50
CA ALA A 130 -37.52 0.20 -15.76
C ALA A 130 -37.30 -0.77 -16.92
N ASP A 131 -37.94 -0.50 -18.05
CA ASP A 131 -37.68 -1.20 -19.31
C ASP A 131 -36.68 -0.39 -20.13
N LEU A 132 -35.47 -0.92 -20.28
CA LEU A 132 -34.40 -0.24 -20.99
C LEU A 132 -34.61 -0.26 -22.51
N LYS A 133 -35.36 -1.25 -23.03
CA LYS A 133 -35.71 -1.33 -24.45
C LYS A 133 -36.73 -0.27 -24.82
N GLU A 134 -37.73 0.00 -23.97
CA GLU A 134 -38.68 1.13 -24.13
C GLU A 134 -37.95 2.48 -24.15
N MET A 135 -36.83 2.61 -23.42
CA MET A 135 -35.97 3.80 -23.42
C MET A 135 -34.99 3.87 -24.62
N GLY A 136 -35.03 2.92 -25.55
CA GLY A 136 -34.11 2.85 -26.70
C GLY A 136 -32.68 2.45 -26.34
N ILE A 137 -32.44 1.93 -25.13
CA ILE A 137 -31.12 1.49 -24.66
C ILE A 137 -30.94 0.02 -25.02
N ALA A 138 -30.51 -0.24 -26.25
CA ALA A 138 -30.34 -1.60 -26.78
C ALA A 138 -29.02 -2.27 -26.33
N ASP A 139 -27.92 -1.53 -26.34
CA ASP A 139 -26.63 -2.04 -25.85
C ASP A 139 -26.58 -1.88 -24.33
N LEU A 140 -26.75 -2.97 -23.60
CA LEU A 140 -26.63 -3.02 -22.13
C LEU A 140 -25.19 -3.30 -21.66
N GLY A 141 -24.26 -3.45 -22.60
CA GLY A 141 -22.90 -3.87 -22.35
C GLY A 141 -22.81 -5.26 -21.70
N SER A 142 -21.80 -5.42 -20.88
CA SER A 142 -21.60 -6.58 -20.02
C SER A 142 -22.13 -6.31 -18.62
N VAL A 143 -22.70 -7.30 -17.95
CA VAL A 143 -23.12 -7.13 -16.56
C VAL A 143 -21.90 -7.02 -15.64
N LEU A 144 -20.87 -7.82 -15.93
CA LEU A 144 -19.68 -8.02 -15.10
C LEU A 144 -18.36 -7.97 -15.89
N GLY A 145 -18.44 -7.68 -17.18
CA GLY A 145 -17.29 -7.67 -18.06
C GLY A 145 -16.44 -6.40 -17.91
N ASN A 146 -15.20 -6.55 -18.34
CA ASN A 146 -14.18 -5.53 -18.22
C ASN A 146 -14.37 -4.43 -19.29
N GLY A 147 -14.56 -3.17 -18.88
CA GLY A 147 -14.50 -1.99 -19.76
C GLY A 147 -15.74 -1.70 -20.60
N ASN A 148 -16.81 -2.48 -20.44
CA ASN A 148 -18.12 -2.23 -21.05
C ASN A 148 -19.25 -2.56 -20.06
N ARG A 149 -19.04 -2.28 -18.77
CA ARG A 149 -20.05 -2.54 -17.74
C ARG A 149 -21.01 -1.37 -17.65
N MET A 150 -22.31 -1.62 -17.77
CA MET A 150 -23.32 -0.63 -17.44
C MET A 150 -23.34 -0.41 -15.93
N GLU A 151 -23.46 0.84 -15.52
CA GLU A 151 -23.60 1.23 -14.11
C GLU A 151 -24.82 2.12 -13.96
N LEU A 152 -25.46 2.04 -12.80
CA LEU A 152 -26.53 2.93 -12.39
C LEU A 152 -25.98 3.97 -11.42
N PHE A 153 -26.37 5.22 -11.63
CA PHE A 153 -26.12 6.33 -10.73
C PHE A 153 -27.46 6.92 -10.28
N PHE A 154 -27.55 7.32 -9.02
CA PHE A 154 -28.70 8.06 -8.51
C PHE A 154 -28.20 9.25 -7.70
N GLN A 155 -28.70 10.45 -8.02
CA GLN A 155 -28.23 11.70 -7.41
C GLN A 155 -26.68 11.80 -7.40
N ASP A 156 -26.09 11.63 -8.58
CA ASP A 156 -24.64 11.72 -8.81
C ASP A 156 -23.78 10.70 -8.01
N THR A 157 -24.40 9.68 -7.40
CA THR A 157 -23.71 8.62 -6.66
C THR A 157 -23.83 7.28 -7.38
N PRO A 158 -22.75 6.50 -7.55
CA PRO A 158 -22.84 5.14 -8.09
C PRO A 158 -23.64 4.23 -7.16
N MET A 159 -24.64 3.55 -7.71
CA MET A 159 -25.47 2.59 -6.97
C MET A 159 -24.82 1.21 -6.93
N THR A 160 -25.09 0.46 -5.87
CA THR A 160 -24.47 -0.85 -5.63
C THR A 160 -25.22 -1.92 -6.42
N MET A 161 -24.50 -2.68 -7.24
CA MET A 161 -25.13 -3.86 -7.84
C MET A 161 -25.45 -4.86 -6.72
N ALA A 162 -26.70 -5.32 -6.66
CA ALA A 162 -27.25 -6.20 -5.64
C ALA A 162 -26.30 -7.36 -5.37
N ARG A 163 -25.90 -7.51 -4.10
CA ARG A 163 -24.78 -8.39 -3.73
C ARG A 163 -24.95 -8.97 -2.34
N TRP A 164 -24.31 -10.13 -2.13
CA TRP A 164 -24.22 -10.73 -0.80
C TRP A 164 -22.79 -11.16 -0.42
N PRO A 165 -22.31 -10.80 0.77
CA PRO A 165 -22.93 -9.86 1.71
C PRO A 165 -22.99 -8.44 1.14
N ASN A 166 -23.90 -7.62 1.67
CA ASN A 166 -24.13 -6.23 1.24
C ASN A 166 -22.84 -5.40 1.38
N GLU A 167 -22.04 -5.70 2.40
CA GLU A 167 -20.71 -5.14 2.62
C GLU A 167 -19.65 -6.22 2.86
N GLY A 168 -18.39 -5.90 2.53
CA GLY A 168 -17.25 -6.79 2.80
C GLY A 168 -17.27 -8.09 1.99
N PHE A 169 -16.89 -9.20 2.62
CA PHE A 169 -16.75 -10.49 1.96
C PHE A 169 -17.22 -11.62 2.88
N THR A 170 -17.70 -12.72 2.29
CA THR A 170 -17.79 -14.02 2.96
C THR A 170 -16.53 -14.84 2.65
N ARG A 171 -16.42 -16.05 3.22
CA ARG A 171 -15.22 -16.90 3.10
C ARG A 171 -15.52 -18.32 2.63
N ILE A 172 -14.56 -18.88 1.89
CA ILE A 172 -14.47 -20.31 1.59
C ILE A 172 -14.20 -21.06 2.90
N VAL A 173 -15.03 -22.05 3.24
CA VAL A 173 -14.88 -22.87 4.45
C VAL A 173 -13.82 -23.96 4.22
N GLU A 174 -13.99 -24.78 3.18
CA GLU A 174 -13.03 -25.79 2.73
C GLU A 174 -13.06 -25.92 1.20
N VAL A 175 -11.94 -26.28 0.59
CA VAL A 175 -11.87 -26.65 -0.83
C VAL A 175 -12.07 -28.15 -1.00
N VAL A 176 -12.91 -28.56 -1.94
CA VAL A 176 -13.35 -29.96 -2.15
C VAL A 176 -13.34 -30.33 -3.64
N GLY A 177 -12.44 -29.74 -4.41
CA GLY A 177 -12.30 -29.94 -5.86
C GLY A 177 -11.74 -31.30 -6.25
N GLY A 178 -10.87 -31.88 -5.41
CA GLY A 178 -10.25 -33.17 -5.67
C GLY A 178 -8.99 -33.09 -6.54
N ALA A 179 -8.48 -31.88 -6.79
CA ALA A 179 -7.24 -31.65 -7.53
C ALA A 179 -6.24 -30.81 -6.68
N PRO A 180 -5.75 -31.36 -5.56
CA PRO A 180 -4.93 -30.62 -4.61
C PRO A 180 -3.60 -30.19 -5.24
N HIS A 181 -3.16 -28.98 -4.90
CA HIS A 181 -1.84 -28.46 -5.24
C HIS A 181 -1.30 -27.57 -4.12
N LYS A 182 -0.03 -27.17 -4.27
CA LYS A 182 0.61 -26.22 -3.36
C LYS A 182 1.28 -25.12 -4.15
N ILE A 183 1.13 -23.88 -3.68
CA ILE A 183 1.88 -22.72 -4.19
C ILE A 183 2.61 -22.10 -3.01
N HIS A 184 3.94 -22.04 -3.10
CA HIS A 184 4.80 -21.57 -2.00
C HIS A 184 4.53 -22.29 -0.66
N GLY A 185 4.25 -23.60 -0.74
CA GLY A 185 3.94 -24.44 0.42
C GLY A 185 2.51 -24.30 0.94
N ILE A 186 1.73 -23.33 0.46
CA ILE A 186 0.33 -23.14 0.86
C ILE A 186 -0.55 -24.12 0.08
N PRO A 187 -1.31 -25.00 0.77
CA PRO A 187 -2.22 -25.93 0.11
C PRO A 187 -3.45 -25.24 -0.46
N GLY A 188 -3.92 -25.76 -1.59
CA GLY A 188 -5.22 -25.44 -2.16
C GLY A 188 -5.64 -26.49 -3.19
N ASP A 189 -6.58 -26.13 -4.04
CA ASP A 189 -7.15 -26.99 -5.08
C ASP A 189 -7.22 -26.25 -6.42
N LYS A 190 -6.97 -26.94 -7.53
CA LYS A 190 -7.08 -26.34 -8.87
C LYS A 190 -8.52 -26.19 -9.35
N ILE A 191 -9.45 -26.97 -8.79
CA ILE A 191 -10.85 -27.02 -9.18
C ILE A 191 -11.67 -26.10 -8.28
N GLY A 192 -12.52 -25.29 -8.89
CA GLY A 192 -13.39 -24.31 -8.22
C GLY A 192 -14.58 -24.96 -7.54
N ARG A 193 -14.33 -25.81 -6.55
CA ARG A 193 -15.40 -26.46 -5.79
C ARG A 193 -15.10 -26.36 -4.30
N PHE A 194 -16.02 -25.77 -3.55
CA PHE A 194 -15.77 -25.42 -2.16
C PHE A 194 -17.04 -25.39 -1.31
N THR A 195 -16.87 -25.52 0.00
CA THR A 195 -17.98 -25.42 0.97
C THR A 195 -18.16 -23.98 1.47
N TYR A 196 -19.40 -23.64 1.82
CA TYR A 196 -19.78 -22.32 2.33
C TYR A 196 -20.53 -22.39 3.67
N LYS A 197 -20.66 -21.23 4.34
CA LYS A 197 -21.40 -21.10 5.61
C LYS A 197 -22.79 -20.51 5.39
N GLY A 198 -23.74 -20.95 6.22
CA GLY A 198 -25.10 -20.40 6.26
C GLY A 198 -25.99 -20.95 5.16
N ASP A 199 -27.16 -20.33 5.01
CA ASP A 199 -28.22 -20.81 4.12
C ASP A 199 -28.53 -19.86 2.96
N ARG A 200 -27.82 -18.71 2.86
CA ARG A 200 -28.08 -17.70 1.84
C ARG A 200 -28.10 -18.26 0.41
N PRO A 201 -27.17 -19.14 -0.01
CA PRO A 201 -27.17 -19.68 -1.37
C PRO A 201 -28.43 -20.49 -1.75
N LYS A 202 -29.27 -20.92 -0.80
CA LYS A 202 -30.58 -21.54 -1.10
C LYS A 202 -31.49 -20.61 -1.91
N ARG A 203 -31.32 -19.30 -1.77
CA ARG A 203 -32.10 -18.28 -2.49
C ARG A 203 -31.70 -18.15 -3.96
N TRP A 204 -30.50 -18.60 -4.33
CA TRP A 204 -29.93 -18.38 -5.66
C TRP A 204 -30.32 -19.46 -6.66
N LEU A 205 -30.97 -20.54 -6.24
CA LEU A 205 -31.31 -21.69 -7.11
C LEU A 205 -32.23 -21.35 -8.29
N LYS A 206 -32.97 -20.23 -8.20
CA LYS A 206 -33.86 -19.74 -9.26
C LYS A 206 -33.26 -18.56 -10.04
N GLU A 207 -32.02 -18.18 -9.75
CA GLU A 207 -31.34 -17.12 -10.48
C GLU A 207 -30.78 -17.68 -11.79
N PRO A 208 -31.00 -17.01 -12.94
CA PRO A 208 -30.56 -17.53 -14.23
C PRO A 208 -29.03 -17.59 -14.35
N GLU A 209 -28.35 -16.63 -13.73
CA GLU A 209 -26.90 -16.57 -13.67
C GLU A 209 -26.46 -16.09 -12.29
N VAL A 210 -25.56 -16.84 -11.65
CA VAL A 210 -24.97 -16.45 -10.36
C VAL A 210 -23.47 -16.27 -10.53
N TRP A 211 -22.99 -15.07 -10.20
CA TRP A 211 -21.58 -14.74 -10.29
C TRP A 211 -21.01 -14.40 -8.93
N LEU A 212 -19.83 -14.93 -8.68
CA LEU A 212 -19.02 -14.62 -7.52
C LEU A 212 -17.83 -13.78 -7.93
N HIS A 213 -17.52 -12.73 -7.18
CA HIS A 213 -16.24 -12.02 -7.26
C HIS A 213 -15.43 -12.40 -6.03
N GLY A 214 -14.27 -13.02 -6.25
CA GLY A 214 -13.42 -13.45 -5.15
C GLY A 214 -11.94 -13.29 -5.41
N TYR A 215 -11.21 -13.38 -4.32
CA TYR A 215 -9.76 -13.48 -4.24
C TYR A 215 -9.42 -14.95 -3.96
N TRP A 216 -9.34 -15.76 -5.00
CA TRP A 216 -9.51 -17.21 -4.90
C TRP A 216 -8.35 -17.95 -4.24
N PHE A 217 -7.13 -17.46 -4.46
CA PHE A 217 -5.92 -18.02 -3.85
C PHE A 217 -5.06 -16.96 -3.21
N TRP A 218 -4.88 -15.83 -3.90
CA TRP A 218 -4.07 -14.72 -3.45
C TRP A 218 -4.89 -13.44 -3.40
N ASP A 219 -4.61 -12.62 -2.40
CA ASP A 219 -5.28 -11.36 -2.10
C ASP A 219 -4.94 -10.25 -3.12
N TRP A 220 -3.90 -10.43 -3.93
CA TRP A 220 -3.57 -9.53 -5.05
C TRP A 220 -4.18 -9.98 -6.38
N SER A 221 -4.91 -11.10 -6.43
CA SER A 221 -5.44 -11.67 -7.68
C SER A 221 -6.93 -11.98 -7.53
N ASP A 222 -7.76 -11.04 -7.97
CA ASP A 222 -9.20 -11.22 -8.02
C ASP A 222 -9.66 -11.83 -9.35
N GLN A 223 -10.82 -12.49 -9.32
CA GLN A 223 -11.51 -12.90 -10.53
C GLN A 223 -13.01 -13.02 -10.27
N ARG A 224 -13.81 -12.76 -11.31
CA ARG A 224 -15.23 -13.12 -11.32
C ARG A 224 -15.43 -14.49 -11.93
N GLN A 225 -16.23 -15.33 -11.28
CA GLN A 225 -16.50 -16.69 -11.71
C GLN A 225 -17.97 -17.03 -11.57
N ARG A 226 -18.48 -17.76 -12.55
CA ARG A 226 -19.86 -18.21 -12.58
C ARG A 226 -19.99 -19.49 -11.77
N ILE A 227 -21.11 -19.63 -11.06
CA ILE A 227 -21.48 -20.87 -10.40
C ILE A 227 -22.07 -21.83 -11.44
N GLU A 228 -21.55 -23.05 -11.48
CA GLU A 228 -22.10 -24.18 -12.23
C GLU A 228 -23.26 -24.83 -11.46
N SER A 229 -23.06 -25.09 -10.17
CA SER A 229 -24.07 -25.76 -9.34
C SER A 229 -23.93 -25.42 -7.85
N ILE A 230 -25.05 -25.54 -7.13
CA ILE A 230 -25.14 -25.38 -5.67
C ILE A 230 -25.80 -26.62 -5.08
N ASP A 231 -25.08 -27.37 -4.25
CA ASP A 231 -25.63 -28.41 -3.39
C ASP A 231 -25.92 -27.77 -2.02
N THR A 232 -27.20 -27.58 -1.69
CA THR A 232 -27.60 -26.87 -0.46
C THR A 232 -27.65 -27.75 0.78
N GLU A 233 -27.68 -29.08 0.60
CA GLU A 233 -27.61 -30.05 1.70
C GLU A 233 -26.16 -30.18 2.18
N LYS A 234 -25.22 -30.35 1.23
CA LYS A 234 -23.79 -30.43 1.52
C LYS A 234 -23.12 -29.06 1.65
N ARG A 235 -23.85 -27.99 1.32
CA ARG A 235 -23.36 -26.61 1.28
C ARG A 235 -22.11 -26.46 0.40
N VAL A 236 -22.17 -26.99 -0.81
CA VAL A 236 -21.10 -26.93 -1.80
C VAL A 236 -21.50 -26.02 -2.96
N ILE A 237 -20.59 -25.14 -3.36
CA ILE A 237 -20.64 -24.41 -4.63
C ILE A 237 -19.60 -25.04 -5.57
N THR A 238 -20.00 -25.32 -6.80
CA THR A 238 -19.11 -25.66 -7.91
C THR A 238 -19.13 -24.53 -8.92
N LEU A 239 -17.96 -24.09 -9.37
CA LEU A 239 -17.77 -23.00 -10.33
C LEU A 239 -17.56 -23.57 -11.73
N GLU A 240 -17.90 -22.78 -12.75
CA GLU A 240 -17.66 -23.16 -14.14
C GLU A 240 -16.19 -22.94 -14.54
N PRO A 241 -15.59 -23.84 -15.36
CA PRO A 241 -14.32 -23.57 -16.03
C PRO A 241 -14.41 -22.40 -17.03
N PRO A 242 -13.28 -21.73 -17.36
CA PRO A 242 -11.93 -21.99 -16.87
C PRO A 242 -11.73 -21.50 -15.43
N TYR A 243 -11.10 -22.34 -14.61
CA TYR A 243 -10.79 -22.02 -13.22
C TYR A 243 -9.71 -20.95 -13.08
N HIS A 244 -9.64 -20.34 -11.90
CA HIS A 244 -8.64 -19.33 -11.57
C HIS A 244 -7.24 -19.91 -11.68
N GLY A 245 -6.31 -19.18 -12.29
CA GLY A 245 -4.97 -19.69 -12.63
C GLY A 245 -4.13 -20.15 -11.42
N TYR A 246 -4.40 -19.60 -10.23
CA TYR A 246 -3.76 -20.04 -8.99
C TYR A 246 -4.56 -21.12 -8.23
N GLY A 247 -5.78 -21.44 -8.67
CA GLY A 247 -6.73 -22.29 -7.96
C GLY A 247 -7.42 -21.58 -6.80
N TYR A 248 -7.81 -22.36 -5.79
CA TYR A 248 -8.63 -21.97 -4.65
C TYR A 248 -7.96 -22.42 -3.35
N ARG A 249 -8.10 -21.64 -2.28
CA ARG A 249 -7.68 -22.09 -0.94
C ARG A 249 -8.72 -21.74 0.13
N ARG A 250 -8.64 -22.46 1.25
CA ARG A 250 -9.45 -22.20 2.44
C ARG A 250 -9.32 -20.75 2.93
N ASN A 251 -10.38 -20.23 3.54
CA ASN A 251 -10.45 -18.88 4.12
C ASN A 251 -10.20 -17.75 3.12
N GLN A 252 -10.46 -17.98 1.82
CA GLN A 252 -10.45 -16.94 0.80
C GLN A 252 -11.79 -16.26 0.65
N TRP A 253 -11.72 -15.01 0.22
CA TRP A 253 -12.79 -14.03 0.24
C TRP A 253 -13.58 -14.07 -1.06
N TYR A 254 -14.89 -14.01 -0.96
CA TYR A 254 -15.74 -13.76 -2.12
C TYR A 254 -17.06 -13.10 -1.72
N TYR A 255 -17.77 -12.58 -2.70
CA TYR A 255 -19.16 -12.17 -2.58
C TYR A 255 -19.91 -12.51 -3.87
N ALA A 256 -21.21 -12.70 -3.76
CA ALA A 256 -22.11 -12.93 -4.88
C ALA A 256 -22.66 -11.58 -5.38
N GLN A 257 -22.90 -11.42 -6.67
CA GLN A 257 -23.36 -10.13 -7.25
C GLN A 257 -24.28 -10.32 -8.46
N ASN A 258 -25.06 -9.28 -8.73
CA ASN A 258 -26.11 -9.23 -9.75
C ASN A 258 -27.20 -10.29 -9.54
N LEU A 259 -27.80 -10.31 -8.37
CA LEU A 259 -28.82 -11.28 -7.98
C LEU A 259 -30.10 -10.54 -7.59
N LEU A 260 -31.23 -10.90 -8.19
CA LEU A 260 -32.52 -10.29 -7.84
C LEU A 260 -32.88 -10.60 -6.38
N ALA A 261 -32.62 -11.83 -5.94
CA ALA A 261 -32.88 -12.28 -4.58
C ALA A 261 -31.98 -11.60 -3.53
N GLU A 262 -30.91 -10.92 -3.94
CA GLU A 262 -30.02 -10.16 -3.06
C GLU A 262 -30.20 -8.64 -3.21
N LEU A 263 -31.25 -8.19 -3.91
CA LEU A 263 -31.69 -6.80 -3.90
C LEU A 263 -32.50 -6.57 -2.63
N ASP A 264 -31.82 -6.19 -1.53
CA ASP A 264 -32.42 -6.26 -0.19
C ASP A 264 -32.20 -5.01 0.70
N ILE A 265 -31.47 -4.01 0.22
CA ILE A 265 -31.35 -2.70 0.88
C ILE A 265 -31.50 -1.53 -0.11
N PRO A 266 -31.84 -0.31 0.37
CA PRO A 266 -31.87 0.87 -0.48
C PRO A 266 -30.51 1.17 -1.12
N GLY A 267 -30.53 1.62 -2.38
CA GLY A 267 -29.32 1.91 -3.18
C GLY A 267 -28.82 0.71 -3.99
N GLU A 268 -29.42 -0.46 -3.85
CA GLU A 268 -29.07 -1.62 -4.66
C GLU A 268 -29.85 -1.71 -5.97
N TRP A 269 -29.25 -2.33 -6.98
CA TRP A 269 -29.89 -2.58 -8.28
C TRP A 269 -29.48 -3.93 -8.90
N TYR A 270 -30.36 -4.49 -9.72
CA TYR A 270 -30.17 -5.73 -10.47
C TYR A 270 -30.46 -5.51 -11.95
N LEU A 271 -29.59 -6.03 -12.82
CA LEU A 271 -29.78 -6.01 -14.27
C LEU A 271 -30.21 -7.38 -14.76
N ASP A 272 -31.45 -7.47 -15.21
CA ASP A 272 -31.92 -8.56 -16.04
C ASP A 272 -31.57 -8.25 -17.50
N LYS A 273 -30.36 -8.69 -17.89
CA LYS A 273 -29.86 -8.46 -19.24
C LYS A 273 -30.69 -9.20 -20.30
N ALA A 274 -31.26 -10.37 -19.97
CA ALA A 274 -32.00 -11.18 -20.93
C ALA A 274 -33.30 -10.50 -21.37
N ASN A 275 -33.97 -9.83 -20.43
CA ASN A 275 -35.25 -9.14 -20.69
C ASN A 275 -35.10 -7.61 -20.79
N ALA A 276 -33.88 -7.08 -20.75
CA ALA A 276 -33.57 -5.65 -20.76
C ALA A 276 -34.32 -4.86 -19.66
N LYS A 277 -34.42 -5.43 -18.45
CA LYS A 277 -35.06 -4.79 -17.30
C LYS A 277 -34.02 -4.39 -16.25
N LEU A 278 -34.17 -3.18 -15.73
CA LEU A 278 -33.41 -2.66 -14.60
C LEU A 278 -34.31 -2.62 -13.37
N TYR A 279 -33.95 -3.38 -12.33
CA TYR A 279 -34.61 -3.35 -11.04
C TYR A 279 -33.77 -2.54 -10.07
N PHE A 280 -34.37 -1.60 -9.37
CA PHE A 280 -33.68 -0.66 -8.49
C PHE A 280 -34.49 -0.44 -7.23
N TRP A 281 -33.85 -0.46 -6.05
CA TRP A 281 -34.43 0.09 -4.83
C TRP A 281 -33.84 1.49 -4.61
N PRO A 282 -34.58 2.57 -4.93
CA PRO A 282 -34.09 3.93 -4.74
C PRO A 282 -33.81 4.27 -3.26
N PRO A 283 -32.68 4.90 -2.93
CA PRO A 283 -32.40 5.34 -1.56
C PRO A 283 -33.24 6.55 -1.12
N ALA A 284 -33.83 7.27 -2.08
CA ALA A 284 -34.78 8.36 -1.87
C ALA A 284 -35.85 8.31 -2.98
N PRO A 285 -36.99 9.02 -2.85
CA PRO A 285 -38.02 9.07 -3.89
C PRO A 285 -37.46 9.42 -5.28
N LEU A 286 -37.91 8.72 -6.32
CA LEU A 286 -37.49 8.96 -7.70
C LEU A 286 -37.84 10.36 -8.22
N THR A 287 -38.80 11.05 -7.59
CA THR A 287 -39.15 12.45 -7.88
C THR A 287 -38.13 13.46 -7.36
N GLU A 288 -37.27 13.05 -6.43
CA GLU A 288 -36.28 13.90 -5.76
C GLU A 288 -34.86 13.70 -6.34
N GLY A 289 -34.70 12.88 -7.38
CA GLY A 289 -33.39 12.57 -7.93
C GLY A 289 -33.44 11.97 -9.32
N LYS A 290 -32.31 12.07 -10.04
CA LYS A 290 -32.16 11.48 -11.37
C LYS A 290 -31.47 10.13 -11.27
N ALA A 291 -32.03 9.15 -11.94
CA ALA A 291 -31.40 7.85 -12.17
C ALA A 291 -30.76 7.86 -13.55
N ILE A 292 -29.44 7.64 -13.64
CA ILE A 292 -28.69 7.65 -14.90
C ILE A 292 -28.02 6.30 -15.09
N VAL A 293 -28.13 5.72 -16.27
CA VAL A 293 -27.32 4.54 -16.66
C VAL A 293 -26.20 4.95 -17.60
N SER A 294 -25.01 4.37 -17.46
CA SER A 294 -23.90 4.62 -18.39
C SER A 294 -24.14 3.95 -19.75
N VAL A 295 -23.90 4.70 -20.84
CA VAL A 295 -24.14 4.23 -22.22
C VAL A 295 -22.90 4.36 -23.09
N LEU A 296 -22.28 5.54 -23.15
CA LEU A 296 -21.14 5.78 -24.03
C LEU A 296 -19.85 5.13 -23.50
N PRO A 297 -18.99 4.58 -24.37
CA PRO A 297 -17.70 4.01 -23.95
C PRO A 297 -16.72 5.09 -23.43
N SER A 298 -16.75 6.28 -24.02
CA SER A 298 -15.94 7.46 -23.68
C SER A 298 -16.75 8.73 -23.94
N ILE A 299 -16.29 9.87 -23.43
CA ILE A 299 -16.96 11.17 -23.57
C ILE A 299 -16.12 12.09 -24.46
N LEU A 300 -14.82 12.19 -24.18
CA LEU A 300 -13.88 12.99 -24.95
C LEU A 300 -12.81 12.08 -25.53
N THR A 301 -12.57 12.15 -26.83
CA THR A 301 -11.53 11.35 -27.49
C THR A 301 -10.71 12.20 -28.45
N THR A 302 -9.41 11.95 -28.55
CA THR A 302 -8.56 12.64 -29.52
C THR A 302 -7.66 11.68 -30.28
N LYS A 303 -7.42 11.99 -31.56
CA LYS A 303 -6.48 11.29 -32.43
C LYS A 303 -5.55 12.30 -33.10
N ALA A 304 -4.35 12.44 -32.55
CA ALA A 304 -3.30 13.34 -33.00
C ALA A 304 -3.68 14.84 -33.03
N ALA A 305 -4.65 15.27 -32.21
CA ALA A 305 -4.93 16.69 -31.99
C ALA A 305 -3.82 17.33 -31.15
N SER A 306 -3.47 18.58 -31.43
CA SER A 306 -2.41 19.31 -30.71
C SER A 306 -2.85 20.67 -30.21
N HIS A 307 -2.30 21.13 -29.09
CA HIS A 307 -2.56 22.44 -28.49
C HIS A 307 -4.04 22.73 -28.25
N VAL A 308 -4.77 21.72 -27.76
CA VAL A 308 -6.17 21.85 -27.33
C VAL A 308 -6.28 21.67 -25.82
N THR A 309 -7.05 22.52 -25.17
CA THR A 309 -7.34 22.43 -23.73
C THR A 309 -8.82 22.18 -23.49
N PHE A 310 -9.14 21.19 -22.65
CA PHE A 310 -10.45 21.01 -22.02
C PHE A 310 -10.38 21.51 -20.58
N ARG A 311 -11.26 22.44 -20.18
CA ARG A 311 -11.17 23.10 -18.89
C ARG A 311 -12.50 23.23 -18.15
N GLY A 312 -12.49 22.87 -16.86
CA GLY A 312 -13.60 23.21 -15.95
C GLY A 312 -14.87 22.38 -16.16
N PHE A 313 -14.79 21.24 -16.84
CA PHE A 313 -15.95 20.39 -17.08
C PHE A 313 -16.12 19.37 -15.97
N THR A 314 -17.38 19.08 -15.62
CA THR A 314 -17.75 17.80 -15.00
C THR A 314 -17.93 16.77 -16.11
N VAL A 315 -17.21 15.66 -16.05
CA VAL A 315 -17.21 14.61 -17.08
C VAL A 315 -17.57 13.28 -16.41
N GLU A 316 -18.72 12.68 -16.78
CA GLU A 316 -19.26 11.57 -16.00
C GLU A 316 -20.17 10.58 -16.74
N ALA A 317 -20.44 9.44 -16.09
CA ALA A 317 -21.34 8.38 -16.57
C ALA A 317 -20.91 7.69 -17.88
N ALA A 318 -19.59 7.66 -18.16
CA ALA A 318 -19.03 6.82 -19.22
C ALA A 318 -18.97 5.34 -18.78
N ARG A 319 -19.14 4.38 -19.70
CA ARG A 319 -18.91 2.95 -19.45
C ARG A 319 -17.43 2.57 -19.32
N GLY A 320 -16.59 3.23 -20.11
CA GLY A 320 -15.15 3.00 -20.17
C GLY A 320 -14.38 4.20 -19.64
N THR A 321 -13.22 4.46 -20.25
CA THR A 321 -12.40 5.61 -19.90
C THR A 321 -13.04 6.90 -20.42
N ALA A 322 -13.29 7.88 -19.55
CA ALA A 322 -14.05 9.07 -19.93
C ALA A 322 -13.31 9.97 -20.93
N VAL A 323 -12.01 10.20 -20.73
CA VAL A 323 -11.18 11.03 -21.60
C VAL A 323 -10.01 10.24 -22.18
N VAL A 324 -9.89 10.17 -23.50
CA VAL A 324 -8.81 9.47 -24.20
C VAL A 324 -8.06 10.44 -25.10
N ILE A 325 -6.83 10.80 -24.74
CA ILE A 325 -5.93 11.61 -25.55
C ILE A 325 -4.96 10.66 -26.27
N GLY A 326 -5.18 10.45 -27.56
CA GLY A 326 -4.35 9.60 -28.41
C GLY A 326 -3.38 10.40 -29.27
N GLY A 327 -2.11 10.47 -28.87
CA GLY A 327 -1.06 11.18 -29.62
C GLY A 327 -1.16 12.71 -29.55
N GLY A 328 -0.53 13.37 -30.53
CA GLY A 328 -0.48 14.84 -30.59
C GLY A 328 0.45 15.47 -29.55
N THR A 329 0.46 16.80 -29.50
CA THR A 329 1.30 17.55 -28.56
C THR A 329 0.57 18.70 -27.85
N GLY A 330 0.91 18.97 -26.59
CA GLY A 330 0.37 20.10 -25.85
C GLY A 330 -1.13 20.04 -25.55
N MET A 331 -1.72 18.85 -25.52
CA MET A 331 -3.10 18.59 -25.08
C MET A 331 -3.22 18.72 -23.56
N ARG A 332 -4.28 19.37 -23.08
CA ARG A 332 -4.47 19.61 -21.63
C ARG A 332 -5.90 19.29 -21.18
N VAL A 333 -6.01 18.59 -20.06
CA VAL A 333 -7.24 18.46 -19.26
C VAL A 333 -7.01 19.21 -17.96
N VAL A 334 -7.77 20.27 -17.69
CA VAL A 334 -7.44 21.25 -16.67
C VAL A 334 -8.63 21.56 -15.78
N GLY A 335 -8.50 21.37 -14.47
CA GLY A 335 -9.53 21.77 -13.51
C GLY A 335 -10.88 21.09 -13.75
N CYS A 336 -10.87 19.87 -14.25
CA CYS A 336 -12.09 19.10 -14.50
C CYS A 336 -12.43 18.21 -13.30
N THR A 337 -13.72 18.00 -13.06
CA THR A 337 -14.22 16.94 -12.18
C THR A 337 -14.55 15.73 -13.03
N ILE A 338 -13.81 14.64 -12.90
CA ILE A 338 -14.02 13.43 -13.72
C ILE A 338 -14.47 12.31 -12.79
N ARG A 339 -15.76 11.96 -12.85
CA ARG A 339 -16.36 11.07 -11.86
C ARG A 339 -17.26 10.03 -12.46
N ASN A 340 -17.62 9.02 -11.66
CA ASN A 340 -18.71 8.09 -11.99
C ASN A 340 -18.51 7.42 -13.36
N THR A 341 -17.29 6.97 -13.64
CA THR A 341 -16.95 6.25 -14.87
C THR A 341 -16.88 4.76 -14.59
N GLY A 342 -17.24 3.93 -15.56
CA GLY A 342 -17.05 2.48 -15.47
C GLY A 342 -15.59 2.08 -15.69
N GLY A 343 -14.86 2.79 -16.54
CA GLY A 343 -13.43 2.59 -16.76
C GLY A 343 -12.56 3.48 -15.87
N SER A 344 -11.45 3.94 -16.44
CA SER A 344 -10.58 4.93 -15.79
C SER A 344 -11.07 6.36 -16.06
N ALA A 345 -10.43 7.38 -15.49
CA ALA A 345 -10.79 8.77 -15.76
C ALA A 345 -10.18 9.27 -17.08
N VAL A 346 -8.85 9.22 -17.18
CA VAL A 346 -8.10 9.80 -18.31
C VAL A 346 -7.02 8.83 -18.79
N SER A 347 -6.87 8.68 -20.10
CA SER A 347 -5.72 8.03 -20.73
C SER A 347 -5.03 8.99 -21.68
N VAL A 348 -3.71 9.13 -21.57
CA VAL A 348 -2.90 10.11 -22.32
C VAL A 348 -1.70 9.43 -22.96
N SER A 349 -1.53 9.66 -24.26
CA SER A 349 -0.29 9.41 -25.01
C SER A 349 0.12 10.65 -25.80
N GLY A 350 1.21 10.58 -26.56
CA GLY A 350 1.76 11.72 -27.31
C GLY A 350 2.94 12.38 -26.60
N VAL A 351 3.11 13.69 -26.78
CA VAL A 351 4.24 14.47 -26.28
C VAL A 351 3.74 15.72 -25.56
N GLU A 352 4.30 16.08 -24.41
CA GLU A 352 3.97 17.31 -23.68
C GLU A 352 2.46 17.50 -23.37
N ASN A 353 1.70 16.40 -23.34
CA ASN A 353 0.30 16.37 -22.95
C ASN A 353 0.17 16.24 -21.42
N GLY A 354 -0.93 16.71 -20.82
CA GLY A 354 -1.11 16.53 -19.38
C GLY A 354 -2.49 16.75 -18.78
N VAL A 355 -2.62 16.27 -17.55
CA VAL A 355 -3.81 16.35 -16.69
C VAL A 355 -3.46 17.15 -15.44
N ILE A 356 -4.12 18.28 -15.24
CA ILE A 356 -3.71 19.29 -14.27
C ILE A 356 -4.90 19.73 -13.43
N GLY A 357 -4.74 19.74 -12.10
CA GLY A 357 -5.73 20.35 -11.22
C GLY A 357 -7.09 19.62 -11.17
N CYS A 358 -7.18 18.37 -11.63
CA CYS A 358 -8.46 17.66 -11.74
C CYS A 358 -8.81 16.90 -10.46
N ASP A 359 -10.11 16.79 -10.18
CA ASP A 359 -10.65 15.91 -9.14
C ASP A 359 -11.22 14.66 -9.80
N VAL A 360 -10.74 13.49 -9.38
CA VAL A 360 -11.06 12.19 -9.99
C VAL A 360 -11.59 11.25 -8.93
N TYR A 361 -12.85 10.80 -9.07
CA TYR A 361 -13.44 9.87 -8.11
C TYR A 361 -14.60 9.03 -8.61
N GLY A 362 -14.94 7.95 -7.89
CA GLY A 362 -16.06 7.09 -8.24
C GLY A 362 -15.85 6.32 -9.54
N THR A 363 -14.59 6.11 -9.96
CA THR A 363 -14.26 5.34 -11.16
C THR A 363 -14.30 3.83 -10.87
N GLY A 364 -14.76 3.05 -11.85
CA GLY A 364 -14.84 1.60 -11.77
C GLY A 364 -13.47 0.93 -11.81
N ARG A 365 -12.51 1.58 -12.48
CA ARG A 365 -11.10 1.21 -12.61
C ARG A 365 -10.17 2.30 -12.05
N GLY A 366 -9.01 2.55 -12.65
CA GLY A 366 -8.03 3.52 -12.16
C GLY A 366 -8.41 4.98 -12.39
N GLY A 367 -7.45 5.89 -12.21
CA GLY A 367 -7.62 7.31 -12.47
C GLY A 367 -6.97 7.73 -13.80
N ILE A 368 -5.74 8.23 -13.73
CA ILE A 368 -5.00 8.84 -14.84
C ILE A 368 -3.93 7.86 -15.36
N HIS A 369 -3.91 7.61 -16.67
CA HIS A 369 -2.89 6.78 -17.31
C HIS A 369 -2.06 7.62 -18.28
N LEU A 370 -0.74 7.67 -18.08
CA LEU A 370 0.22 8.33 -18.97
C LEU A 370 1.06 7.26 -19.67
N SER A 371 1.12 7.28 -20.99
CA SER A 371 1.98 6.38 -21.76
C SER A 371 2.54 7.07 -23.00
N GLY A 372 3.83 7.39 -22.99
CA GLY A 372 4.50 8.05 -24.10
C GLY A 372 6.01 8.07 -23.97
N GLY A 373 6.68 8.35 -25.09
CA GLY A 373 8.13 8.36 -25.21
C GLY A 373 8.63 7.06 -25.84
N ASP A 374 9.90 7.03 -26.22
CA ASP A 374 10.52 5.85 -26.81
C ASP A 374 11.63 5.34 -25.88
N ARG A 375 11.46 4.10 -25.40
CA ARG A 375 12.45 3.45 -24.55
C ARG A 375 13.72 3.08 -25.31
N LYS A 376 13.61 2.63 -26.57
CA LYS A 376 14.79 2.17 -27.34
C LYS A 376 15.79 3.31 -27.52
N THR A 377 15.30 4.50 -27.80
CA THR A 377 16.12 5.71 -27.99
C THR A 377 16.26 6.55 -26.71
N LEU A 378 15.58 6.17 -25.63
CA LEU A 378 15.43 6.96 -24.39
C LEU A 378 14.85 8.37 -24.64
N THR A 379 14.08 8.57 -25.71
CA THR A 379 13.44 9.85 -26.04
C THR A 379 12.25 10.13 -25.10
N PRO A 380 12.26 11.25 -24.36
CA PRO A 380 11.19 11.57 -23.41
C PRO A 380 9.91 12.04 -24.11
N ALA A 381 8.74 11.67 -23.59
CA ALA A 381 7.47 12.29 -24.00
C ALA A 381 7.08 13.51 -23.16
N LYS A 382 7.60 13.65 -21.94
CA LYS A 382 7.25 14.77 -21.04
C LYS A 382 5.75 14.88 -20.76
N LEU A 383 5.06 13.74 -20.65
CA LEU A 383 3.68 13.71 -20.18
C LEU A 383 3.62 14.14 -18.71
N LEU A 384 2.52 14.79 -18.32
CA LEU A 384 2.38 15.38 -16.99
C LEU A 384 1.05 15.01 -16.32
N ALA A 385 1.11 14.54 -15.08
CA ALA A 385 -0.02 14.55 -14.15
C ALA A 385 0.36 15.40 -12.93
N GLU A 386 -0.28 16.56 -12.75
CA GLU A 386 0.08 17.52 -11.69
C GLU A 386 -1.11 18.12 -10.96
N ASN A 387 -0.99 18.29 -9.64
CA ASN A 387 -2.00 18.96 -8.82
C ASN A 387 -3.39 18.29 -8.83
N ASN A 388 -3.47 16.97 -9.08
CA ASN A 388 -4.73 16.25 -9.13
C ASN A 388 -5.06 15.60 -7.78
N HIS A 389 -6.34 15.49 -7.46
CA HIS A 389 -6.86 14.67 -6.37
C HIS A 389 -7.53 13.43 -6.95
N VAL A 390 -7.00 12.23 -6.65
CA VAL A 390 -7.51 10.97 -7.19
C VAL A 390 -7.91 10.05 -6.04
N HIS A 391 -9.21 9.81 -5.86
CA HIS A 391 -9.72 9.08 -4.70
C HIS A 391 -10.93 8.19 -5.04
N HIS A 392 -11.23 7.18 -4.22
CA HIS A 392 -12.42 6.33 -4.39
C HIS A 392 -12.54 5.71 -5.81
N TYR A 393 -11.41 5.25 -6.32
CA TYR A 393 -11.32 4.54 -7.60
C TYR A 393 -11.28 3.03 -7.38
N ALA A 394 -11.25 2.27 -8.48
CA ALA A 394 -11.26 0.82 -8.48
C ALA A 394 -12.48 0.24 -7.75
N ARG A 395 -13.67 0.87 -7.93
CA ARG A 395 -14.90 0.46 -7.23
C ARG A 395 -15.27 -0.99 -7.50
N TRP A 396 -15.12 -1.45 -8.75
CA TRP A 396 -15.47 -2.83 -9.11
C TRP A 396 -14.32 -3.63 -9.69
N GLN A 397 -13.32 -3.05 -10.34
CA GLN A 397 -12.08 -3.78 -10.64
C GLN A 397 -11.05 -3.45 -9.58
N ARG A 398 -10.98 -4.29 -8.54
CA ARG A 398 -10.38 -3.93 -7.25
C ARG A 398 -8.85 -3.89 -7.27
N VAL A 399 -8.20 -4.77 -8.03
CA VAL A 399 -6.74 -4.89 -8.07
C VAL A 399 -6.16 -4.50 -9.43
N TYR A 400 -4.88 -4.12 -9.43
CA TYR A 400 -4.17 -3.68 -10.64
C TYR A 400 -4.80 -2.50 -11.39
N GLN A 401 -5.48 -1.60 -10.65
CA GLN A 401 -6.06 -0.37 -11.16
C GLN A 401 -5.56 0.85 -10.36
N PRO A 402 -4.33 1.36 -10.60
CA PRO A 402 -3.78 2.49 -9.85
C PRO A 402 -4.56 3.80 -10.09
N GLY A 403 -4.46 4.71 -9.12
CA GLY A 403 -4.97 6.08 -9.26
C GLY A 403 -4.20 6.84 -10.35
N ILE A 404 -2.87 6.70 -10.40
CA ILE A 404 -2.06 7.21 -11.51
C ILE A 404 -1.09 6.13 -12.01
N THR A 405 -1.05 5.91 -13.32
CA THR A 405 -0.06 5.02 -13.96
C THR A 405 0.80 5.80 -14.93
N VAL A 406 2.11 5.56 -14.93
CA VAL A 406 3.06 6.19 -15.86
C VAL A 406 3.94 5.17 -16.59
N HIS A 407 3.93 5.23 -17.92
CA HIS A 407 4.72 4.37 -18.78
C HIS A 407 5.48 5.11 -19.89
N GLY A 408 6.51 4.45 -20.43
CA GLY A 408 7.28 4.91 -21.57
C GLY A 408 8.62 5.53 -21.16
N CYS A 409 8.89 6.77 -21.53
CA CYS A 409 10.15 7.44 -21.18
C CYS A 409 9.93 8.92 -20.84
N GLY A 410 10.56 9.41 -19.76
CA GLY A 410 10.72 10.85 -19.51
C GLY A 410 9.44 11.61 -19.13
N ASN A 411 8.52 10.95 -18.43
CA ASN A 411 7.24 11.52 -17.97
C ASN A 411 7.30 11.92 -16.48
N ARG A 412 6.44 12.86 -16.07
CA ARG A 412 6.42 13.45 -14.72
C ARG A 412 5.06 13.31 -14.03
N VAL A 413 5.07 12.85 -12.79
CA VAL A 413 3.88 12.77 -11.90
C VAL A 413 4.21 13.56 -10.64
N ALA A 414 3.59 14.72 -10.46
CA ALA A 414 4.00 15.65 -9.42
C ALA A 414 2.85 16.27 -8.62
N ARG A 415 3.04 16.49 -7.31
CA ARG A 415 2.10 17.27 -6.49
C ARG A 415 0.65 16.78 -6.54
N ASN A 416 0.43 15.47 -6.63
CA ASN A 416 -0.91 14.88 -6.58
C ASN A 416 -1.22 14.36 -5.17
N LEU A 417 -2.50 14.28 -4.83
CA LEU A 417 -3.03 13.57 -3.67
C LEU A 417 -3.75 12.31 -4.16
N ILE A 418 -3.36 11.14 -3.66
CA ILE A 418 -4.03 9.87 -3.97
C ILE A 418 -4.42 9.15 -2.69
N ASP A 419 -5.70 8.86 -2.55
CA ASP A 419 -6.23 8.24 -1.34
C ASP A 419 -7.46 7.36 -1.56
N ASN A 420 -7.85 6.63 -0.50
CA ASN A 420 -9.07 5.83 -0.45
C ASN A 420 -9.21 4.82 -1.60
N ALA A 421 -8.22 3.93 -1.74
CA ALA A 421 -8.21 2.88 -2.76
C ALA A 421 -7.96 1.47 -2.24
N PRO A 422 -8.60 0.44 -2.81
CA PRO A 422 -8.46 -0.95 -2.36
C PRO A 422 -7.05 -1.53 -2.57
N HIS A 423 -6.34 -1.05 -3.60
CA HIS A 423 -5.05 -1.55 -4.06
C HIS A 423 -4.10 -0.35 -4.29
N MET A 424 -3.10 -0.52 -5.16
CA MET A 424 -2.07 0.47 -5.51
C MET A 424 -2.56 1.92 -5.65
N GLY A 425 -1.75 2.85 -5.16
CA GLY A 425 -1.84 4.29 -5.42
C GLY A 425 -1.35 4.65 -6.82
N MET A 426 -0.10 4.30 -7.11
CA MET A 426 0.59 4.54 -8.37
C MET A 426 1.24 3.30 -8.95
N GLY A 427 1.16 3.15 -10.27
CA GLY A 427 1.93 2.18 -11.03
C GLY A 427 2.92 2.87 -11.97
N PHE A 428 4.09 2.28 -12.17
CA PHE A 428 5.01 2.81 -13.17
C PHE A 428 5.78 1.74 -13.92
N GLY A 429 6.20 2.04 -15.15
CA GLY A 429 7.14 1.19 -15.87
C GLY A 429 7.68 1.82 -17.13
N GLY A 430 9.00 1.85 -17.28
CA GLY A 430 9.65 2.62 -18.34
C GLY A 430 10.97 3.19 -17.85
N ASN A 431 11.40 4.28 -18.47
CA ASN A 431 12.71 4.87 -18.24
C ASN A 431 12.58 6.35 -17.88
N ASN A 432 13.48 6.84 -17.00
CA ASN A 432 13.66 8.27 -16.76
C ASN A 432 12.40 9.04 -16.30
N HIS A 433 11.48 8.38 -15.59
CA HIS A 433 10.31 9.05 -15.00
C HIS A 433 10.70 9.84 -13.75
N VAL A 434 9.97 10.93 -13.48
CA VAL A 434 10.09 11.68 -12.22
C VAL A 434 8.76 11.62 -11.49
N ILE A 435 8.74 11.01 -10.32
CA ILE A 435 7.58 10.90 -9.44
C ILE A 435 7.91 11.68 -8.16
N GLU A 436 7.37 12.89 -8.01
CA GLU A 436 7.81 13.79 -6.95
C GLU A 436 6.72 14.59 -6.26
N LEU A 437 6.92 14.94 -4.98
CA LEU A 437 6.04 15.84 -4.24
C LEU A 437 4.59 15.35 -4.13
N ASN A 438 4.32 14.06 -4.30
CA ASN A 438 2.99 13.50 -4.17
C ASN A 438 2.69 13.09 -2.73
N GLU A 439 1.42 13.14 -2.33
CA GLU A 439 0.91 12.62 -1.07
C GLU A 439 0.05 11.39 -1.35
N LEU A 440 0.34 10.29 -0.65
CA LEU A 440 -0.43 9.06 -0.75
C LEU A 440 -0.76 8.52 0.64
N HIS A 441 -2.04 8.26 0.88
CA HIS A 441 -2.49 7.63 2.12
C HIS A 441 -3.73 6.80 1.93
N SER A 442 -4.02 5.88 2.86
CA SER A 442 -5.29 5.12 2.83
C SER A 442 -5.51 4.36 1.50
N VAL A 443 -4.43 3.98 0.83
CA VAL A 443 -4.42 3.07 -0.32
C VAL A 443 -4.02 1.67 0.13
N CYS A 444 -4.25 0.67 -0.72
CA CYS A 444 -4.03 -0.73 -0.42
C CYS A 444 -4.85 -1.24 0.78
N TYR A 445 -6.05 -0.69 1.05
CA TYR A 445 -6.82 -1.06 2.25
C TYR A 445 -7.55 -2.41 2.14
N GLU A 446 -7.67 -3.01 0.95
CA GLU A 446 -8.42 -4.26 0.72
C GLU A 446 -7.54 -5.40 0.16
N SER A 447 -6.29 -5.11 -0.20
CA SER A 447 -5.35 -6.10 -0.71
C SER A 447 -4.08 -6.18 0.13
N ASN A 448 -3.36 -7.28 -0.05
CA ASN A 448 -1.98 -7.45 0.41
C ASN A 448 -1.07 -7.71 -0.80
N ASP A 449 0.25 -7.72 -0.58
CA ASP A 449 1.26 -7.84 -1.67
C ASP A 449 1.07 -6.75 -2.76
N ALA A 450 0.85 -5.52 -2.30
CA ALA A 450 0.69 -4.34 -3.13
C ALA A 450 1.54 -3.19 -2.60
N GLY A 451 1.94 -2.28 -3.50
CA GLY A 451 2.64 -1.05 -3.17
C GLY A 451 1.73 0.17 -3.34
N ALA A 452 1.82 1.15 -2.43
CA ALA A 452 1.25 2.47 -2.69
C ALA A 452 1.86 3.08 -3.96
N MET A 453 3.14 2.83 -4.21
CA MET A 453 3.81 2.94 -5.51
C MET A 453 4.40 1.58 -5.88
N TYR A 454 4.13 1.09 -7.09
CA TYR A 454 4.46 -0.30 -7.46
C TYR A 454 4.98 -0.43 -8.90
N THR A 455 5.94 -1.33 -9.08
CA THR A 455 6.43 -1.83 -10.37
C THR A 455 7.07 -3.21 -10.21
N GLY A 456 7.41 -3.90 -11.32
CA GLY A 456 8.12 -5.18 -11.22
C GLY A 456 8.69 -5.78 -12.51
N ARG A 457 9.65 -6.70 -12.36
CA ARG A 457 10.12 -7.66 -13.39
C ARG A 457 10.72 -7.08 -14.69
N ASP A 458 11.59 -6.08 -14.64
CA ASP A 458 12.33 -5.59 -15.82
C ASP A 458 13.66 -4.93 -15.43
N TRP A 459 14.80 -5.47 -15.88
CA TRP A 459 16.12 -4.89 -15.62
C TRP A 459 16.44 -3.66 -16.47
N ALA A 460 15.74 -3.47 -17.58
CA ALA A 460 15.98 -2.38 -18.51
C ALA A 460 15.11 -1.15 -18.21
N GLN A 461 14.15 -1.23 -17.28
CA GLN A 461 13.39 -0.07 -16.82
C GLN A 461 14.18 0.65 -15.73
N ARG A 462 14.89 1.73 -16.09
CA ARG A 462 15.88 2.40 -15.22
C ARG A 462 15.80 3.92 -15.29
N GLY A 463 16.43 4.57 -14.31
CA GLY A 463 16.54 6.03 -14.23
C GLY A 463 15.27 6.71 -13.72
N THR A 464 14.28 5.95 -13.25
CA THR A 464 13.12 6.53 -12.57
C THR A 464 13.54 7.03 -11.20
N VAL A 465 13.11 8.24 -10.85
CA VAL A 465 13.36 8.89 -9.57
C VAL A 465 12.04 9.09 -8.84
N ILE A 466 11.92 8.50 -7.65
CA ILE A 466 10.81 8.67 -6.72
C ILE A 466 11.30 9.52 -5.58
N ARG A 467 10.96 10.83 -5.58
CA ARG A 467 11.53 11.75 -4.62
C ARG A 467 10.57 12.71 -3.93
N ASN A 468 10.86 13.06 -2.68
CA ASN A 468 10.14 14.10 -1.96
C ASN A 468 8.62 13.84 -1.86
N ASN A 469 8.19 12.57 -1.83
CA ASN A 469 6.79 12.21 -1.64
C ASN A 469 6.49 11.97 -0.15
N TYR A 470 5.23 12.13 0.24
CA TYR A 470 4.74 11.76 1.57
C TYR A 470 3.81 10.55 1.47
N LEU A 471 4.21 9.42 2.06
CA LEU A 471 3.44 8.20 2.08
C LEU A 471 3.07 7.86 3.52
N HIS A 472 1.78 7.84 3.85
CA HIS A 472 1.37 7.62 5.23
C HIS A 472 0.11 6.77 5.43
N HIS A 473 0.03 6.11 6.59
CA HIS A 473 -1.12 5.29 6.97
C HIS A 473 -1.47 4.22 5.92
N ILE A 474 -0.46 3.41 5.57
CA ILE A 474 -0.55 2.33 4.58
C ILE A 474 -0.22 1.00 5.28
N ASN A 475 -1.24 0.19 5.52
CA ASN A 475 -1.13 -1.01 6.37
C ASN A 475 -1.66 -2.32 5.76
N GLY A 476 -2.18 -2.29 4.53
CA GLY A 476 -2.74 -3.48 3.88
C GLY A 476 -4.08 -3.90 4.47
N PHE A 477 -4.56 -5.07 4.05
CA PHE A 477 -5.81 -5.64 4.50
C PHE A 477 -5.63 -6.58 5.70
N GLU A 478 -6.51 -6.46 6.71
CA GLU A 478 -6.47 -7.23 7.97
C GLU A 478 -5.11 -7.19 8.71
N GLY A 479 -4.35 -6.11 8.57
CA GLY A 479 -3.03 -5.99 9.19
C GLY A 479 -1.99 -6.98 8.66
N ARG A 480 -2.17 -7.53 7.46
CA ARG A 480 -1.17 -8.39 6.80
C ARG A 480 -0.08 -7.58 6.08
N GLY A 481 -0.25 -6.27 5.99
CA GLY A 481 0.75 -5.33 5.51
C GLY A 481 0.70 -5.12 4.01
N CYS A 482 1.03 -3.90 3.62
CA CYS A 482 1.37 -3.51 2.26
C CYS A 482 2.65 -2.67 2.27
N VAL A 483 3.12 -2.33 1.08
CA VAL A 483 4.38 -1.62 0.88
C VAL A 483 4.11 -0.15 0.52
N GLY A 484 4.96 0.77 0.93
CA GLY A 484 4.97 2.16 0.45
C GLY A 484 5.45 2.20 -1.00
N VAL A 485 6.75 2.07 -1.22
CA VAL A 485 7.37 1.91 -2.54
C VAL A 485 7.83 0.46 -2.72
N TYR A 486 7.21 -0.24 -3.67
CA TYR A 486 7.47 -1.65 -3.95
C TYR A 486 8.11 -1.84 -5.33
N LEU A 487 9.42 -2.07 -5.34
CA LEU A 487 10.17 -2.49 -6.51
C LEU A 487 10.22 -4.01 -6.55
N ASP A 488 9.20 -4.61 -7.16
CA ASP A 488 8.94 -6.04 -7.04
C ASP A 488 9.75 -6.88 -8.04
N ASP A 489 9.98 -8.14 -7.67
CA ASP A 489 10.50 -9.19 -8.54
C ASP A 489 11.62 -8.78 -9.52
N GLN A 490 12.78 -8.43 -8.95
CA GLN A 490 14.03 -8.13 -9.66
C GLN A 490 13.97 -6.87 -10.54
N PHE A 491 13.00 -5.98 -10.31
CA PHE A 491 13.04 -4.65 -10.88
C PHE A 491 14.24 -3.84 -10.34
N SER A 492 14.89 -3.04 -11.19
CA SER A 492 16.23 -2.51 -10.92
C SER A 492 16.39 -1.04 -11.33
N GLY A 493 17.43 -0.36 -10.83
CA GLY A 493 17.83 0.95 -11.37
C GLY A 493 16.90 2.13 -11.05
N THR A 494 16.21 2.10 -9.90
CA THR A 494 15.33 3.19 -9.43
C THR A 494 15.85 3.82 -8.15
N GLU A 495 15.73 5.15 -8.09
CA GLU A 495 16.08 5.96 -6.93
C GLU A 495 14.83 6.25 -6.10
N ILE A 496 14.91 6.01 -4.79
CA ILE A 496 13.91 6.33 -3.77
C ILE A 496 14.56 7.32 -2.81
N SER A 497 14.37 8.63 -3.04
CA SER A 497 15.13 9.65 -2.32
C SER A 497 14.31 10.78 -1.69
N GLY A 498 14.69 11.26 -0.51
CA GLY A 498 14.03 12.45 0.05
C GLY A 498 12.56 12.25 0.42
N ASN A 499 12.05 11.02 0.49
CA ASN A 499 10.64 10.77 0.81
C ASN A 499 10.41 10.73 2.32
N LEU A 500 9.21 11.12 2.73
CA LEU A 500 8.72 10.99 4.10
C LEU A 500 7.73 9.82 4.15
N PHE A 501 8.00 8.85 5.03
CA PHE A 501 7.12 7.72 5.28
C PHE A 501 6.65 7.76 6.73
N TYR A 502 5.34 7.72 6.96
CA TYR A 502 4.77 7.72 8.31
C TYR A 502 3.73 6.61 8.46
N LYS A 503 3.92 5.68 9.41
CA LYS A 503 2.98 4.58 9.66
C LYS A 503 2.72 3.74 8.40
N VAL A 504 3.80 3.22 7.82
CA VAL A 504 3.77 2.34 6.64
C VAL A 504 4.30 0.95 7.02
N THR A 505 3.52 -0.11 6.77
CA THR A 505 3.91 -1.46 7.20
C THR A 505 5.16 -1.97 6.53
N ARG A 506 5.50 -1.53 5.32
CA ARG A 506 6.84 -1.74 4.75
C ARG A 506 7.16 -0.56 3.85
N ALA A 507 8.02 0.37 4.28
CA ALA A 507 8.08 1.66 3.61
C ALA A 507 8.76 1.59 2.23
N ALA A 508 10.02 1.17 2.15
CA ALA A 508 10.74 1.03 0.88
C ALA A 508 11.25 -0.42 0.69
N MET A 509 10.92 -1.04 -0.44
CA MET A 509 11.23 -2.44 -0.70
C MET A 509 11.84 -2.68 -2.08
N VAL A 510 12.98 -3.36 -2.10
CA VAL A 510 13.63 -3.93 -3.29
C VAL A 510 13.54 -5.46 -3.24
N GLY A 511 12.68 -6.04 -4.08
CA GLY A 511 12.42 -7.48 -4.15
C GLY A 511 13.40 -8.22 -5.05
N GLY A 512 14.66 -8.40 -4.63
CA GLY A 512 15.70 -9.07 -5.43
C GLY A 512 16.23 -8.26 -6.60
N GLY A 513 15.84 -6.99 -6.72
CA GLY A 513 16.36 -6.03 -7.69
C GLY A 513 17.80 -5.61 -7.42
N ARG A 514 18.43 -4.96 -8.40
CA ARG A 514 19.80 -4.45 -8.33
C ARG A 514 19.89 -2.98 -8.71
N ASP A 515 21.00 -2.35 -8.34
CA ASP A 515 21.32 -0.96 -8.68
C ASP A 515 20.23 0.06 -8.29
N CYS A 516 19.48 -0.21 -7.22
CA CYS A 516 18.49 0.71 -6.67
C CYS A 516 19.08 1.51 -5.50
N THR A 517 18.55 2.71 -5.27
CA THR A 517 18.99 3.58 -4.18
C THR A 517 17.82 3.87 -3.24
N ILE A 518 18.03 3.73 -1.93
CA ILE A 518 17.14 4.21 -0.87
C ILE A 518 17.93 5.23 -0.05
N GLU A 519 17.74 6.52 -0.32
CA GLU A 519 18.61 7.55 0.23
C GLU A 519 17.86 8.76 0.79
N ASN A 520 18.34 9.38 1.87
CA ASN A 520 17.83 10.68 2.33
C ASN A 520 16.33 10.66 2.68
N ASN A 521 15.78 9.50 3.05
CA ASN A 521 14.38 9.37 3.41
C ASN A 521 14.21 9.49 4.94
N ILE A 522 13.03 9.96 5.37
CA ILE A 522 12.61 9.93 6.76
C ILE A 522 11.55 8.85 6.92
N PHE A 523 11.79 7.92 7.84
CA PHE A 523 10.86 6.84 8.19
C PHE A 523 10.44 7.01 9.66
N VAL A 524 9.14 7.19 9.87
CA VAL A 524 8.52 7.28 11.20
C VAL A 524 7.49 6.16 11.35
N ASP A 525 7.61 5.35 12.39
CA ASP A 525 6.68 4.25 12.70
C ASP A 525 6.49 3.23 11.56
N CYS A 526 7.55 2.96 10.79
CA CYS A 526 7.52 2.01 9.66
C CYS A 526 8.10 0.63 10.04
N VAL A 527 7.48 -0.48 9.62
CA VAL A 527 7.80 -1.82 10.17
C VAL A 527 7.92 -2.96 9.13
N PRO A 528 8.97 -3.00 8.28
CA PRO A 528 10.20 -2.21 8.38
C PRO A 528 10.21 -0.93 7.54
N ALA A 529 11.15 -0.04 7.83
CA ALA A 529 11.47 1.12 7.00
C ALA A 529 12.09 0.71 5.65
N ALA A 530 13.17 -0.09 5.66
CA ALA A 530 13.81 -0.57 4.43
C ALA A 530 13.82 -2.11 4.32
N HIS A 531 13.69 -2.64 3.10
CA HIS A 531 13.79 -4.08 2.83
C HIS A 531 14.50 -4.34 1.51
N VAL A 532 15.49 -5.23 1.54
CA VAL A 532 16.11 -5.82 0.34
C VAL A 532 16.20 -7.32 0.55
N ASP A 533 15.63 -8.10 -0.37
CA ASP A 533 15.79 -9.57 -0.37
C ASP A 533 16.56 -10.08 -1.57
N SER A 534 16.87 -11.37 -1.55
CA SER A 534 17.60 -12.09 -2.59
C SER A 534 16.72 -13.12 -3.29
N ARG A 535 15.42 -12.84 -3.47
CA ARG A 535 14.47 -13.81 -4.04
C ARG A 535 14.89 -14.31 -5.43
N GLY A 536 15.63 -13.49 -6.19
CA GLY A 536 16.21 -13.86 -7.48
C GLY A 536 17.19 -15.03 -7.40
N LEU A 537 17.89 -15.20 -6.27
CA LEU A 537 18.77 -16.34 -5.97
C LEU A 537 18.01 -17.56 -5.40
N GLY A 538 16.69 -17.49 -5.32
CA GLY A 538 15.82 -18.51 -4.74
C GLY A 538 14.67 -18.82 -5.68
N TRP A 539 13.44 -18.77 -5.16
CA TRP A 539 12.25 -19.17 -5.91
C TRP A 539 12.00 -18.34 -7.18
N ALA A 540 12.47 -17.08 -7.23
CA ALA A 540 12.25 -16.19 -8.38
C ALA A 540 13.31 -16.37 -9.48
N SER A 541 14.33 -17.21 -9.27
CA SER A 541 15.35 -17.57 -10.30
C SER A 541 14.73 -18.03 -11.63
N ARG A 542 13.58 -18.72 -11.57
CA ARG A 542 12.78 -19.14 -12.74
C ARG A 542 12.37 -17.98 -13.66
N GLY A 543 12.37 -16.75 -13.16
CA GLY A 543 12.06 -15.53 -13.92
C GLY A 543 13.17 -15.06 -14.86
N PHE A 544 14.38 -15.64 -14.77
CA PHE A 544 15.56 -15.21 -15.53
C PHE A 544 15.29 -15.06 -17.03
N GLY A 545 14.68 -16.06 -17.68
CA GLY A 545 14.41 -16.02 -19.13
C GLY A 545 13.52 -14.85 -19.54
N GLY A 546 12.52 -14.51 -18.71
CA GLY A 546 11.64 -13.37 -18.95
C GLY A 546 12.36 -12.03 -18.76
N LEU A 547 13.23 -11.91 -17.75
CA LEU A 547 14.04 -10.70 -17.51
C LEU A 547 15.05 -10.49 -18.64
N LYS A 548 15.79 -11.54 -19.02
CA LYS A 548 16.73 -11.53 -20.14
C LYS A 548 16.03 -11.15 -21.45
N GLY A 549 14.89 -11.77 -21.76
CA GLY A 549 14.13 -11.45 -22.98
C GLY A 549 13.58 -10.03 -23.04
N LYS A 550 13.32 -9.37 -21.89
CA LYS A 550 12.97 -7.93 -21.86
C LYS A 550 14.20 -7.05 -22.07
N LEU A 551 15.32 -7.40 -21.45
CA LEU A 551 16.61 -6.72 -21.61
C LEU A 551 17.07 -6.72 -23.07
N GLU A 552 17.04 -7.87 -23.75
CA GLU A 552 17.51 -8.04 -25.13
C GLU A 552 16.66 -7.29 -26.18
N LYS A 553 15.45 -6.85 -25.82
CA LYS A 553 14.63 -5.98 -26.67
C LYS A 553 15.12 -4.53 -26.69
N MET A 554 15.98 -4.16 -25.74
CA MET A 554 16.54 -2.82 -25.61
C MET A 554 17.99 -2.80 -26.11
N PRO A 555 18.47 -1.69 -26.70
CA PRO A 555 19.85 -1.55 -27.15
C PRO A 555 20.80 -1.25 -25.98
N TYR A 556 20.77 -2.07 -24.92
CA TYR A 556 21.38 -1.79 -23.62
C TYR A 556 22.93 -1.71 -23.64
N LYS A 557 23.57 -2.20 -24.69
CA LYS A 557 25.04 -2.18 -24.87
C LYS A 557 25.57 -1.00 -25.70
N SER A 558 24.69 -0.23 -26.36
CA SER A 558 25.09 0.90 -27.20
C SER A 558 24.58 2.22 -26.64
N ALA A 559 25.16 3.35 -27.07
CA ALA A 559 24.62 4.67 -26.75
C ALA A 559 23.18 4.79 -27.29
N PRO A 560 22.26 5.49 -26.57
CA PRO A 560 22.50 6.22 -25.33
C PRO A 560 22.52 5.34 -24.05
N TRP A 561 22.10 4.08 -24.13
CA TRP A 561 21.96 3.21 -22.95
C TRP A 561 23.27 2.92 -22.23
N SER A 562 24.34 2.58 -22.95
CA SER A 562 25.64 2.29 -22.31
C SER A 562 26.24 3.49 -21.60
N THR A 563 25.92 4.70 -22.07
CA THR A 563 26.33 5.97 -21.45
C THR A 563 25.47 6.30 -20.25
N GLN A 564 24.15 6.12 -20.35
CA GLN A 564 23.21 6.53 -19.30
C GLN A 564 23.06 5.48 -18.17
N TYR A 565 23.20 4.19 -18.50
CA TYR A 565 23.09 3.07 -17.56
C TYR A 565 24.32 2.14 -17.67
N PRO A 566 25.52 2.63 -17.34
CA PRO A 566 26.75 1.86 -17.53
C PRO A 566 26.75 0.53 -16.76
N SER A 567 26.13 0.48 -15.57
CA SER A 567 25.99 -0.75 -14.77
C SER A 567 25.13 -1.84 -15.42
N LEU A 568 24.34 -1.50 -16.44
CA LEU A 568 23.49 -2.46 -17.15
C LEU A 568 24.25 -3.24 -18.23
N VAL A 569 25.34 -2.68 -18.79
CA VAL A 569 26.01 -3.20 -20.00
C VAL A 569 26.48 -4.65 -19.84
N ASN A 570 27.00 -4.99 -18.65
CA ASN A 570 27.57 -6.30 -18.34
C ASN A 570 26.70 -7.13 -17.38
N ILE A 571 25.40 -6.80 -17.24
CA ILE A 571 24.51 -7.45 -16.26
C ILE A 571 24.46 -8.98 -16.40
N LEU A 572 24.53 -9.50 -17.63
CA LEU A 572 24.45 -10.94 -17.89
C LEU A 572 25.72 -11.69 -17.47
N ASP A 573 26.84 -10.99 -17.36
CA ASP A 573 28.15 -11.54 -17.01
C ASP A 573 28.45 -11.40 -15.51
N ASP A 574 27.57 -10.73 -14.76
CA ASP A 574 27.75 -10.41 -13.34
C ASP A 574 26.55 -10.86 -12.49
N GLU A 575 26.40 -12.18 -12.33
CA GLU A 575 25.39 -12.82 -11.46
C GLU A 575 24.01 -12.11 -11.55
N PRO A 576 23.36 -12.08 -12.72
CA PRO A 576 22.26 -11.16 -13.03
C PRO A 576 21.08 -11.20 -12.06
N MET A 577 20.86 -12.34 -11.39
CA MET A 577 19.78 -12.55 -10.42
C MET A 577 20.13 -12.13 -8.98
N ALA A 578 21.38 -11.73 -8.72
CA ALA A 578 21.82 -11.25 -7.42
C ALA A 578 21.45 -9.76 -7.23
N PRO A 579 21.01 -9.34 -6.03
CA PRO A 579 20.61 -7.96 -5.75
C PRO A 579 21.83 -7.05 -5.50
N LYS A 580 22.76 -6.98 -6.46
CA LYS A 580 24.01 -6.22 -6.38
C LYS A 580 23.80 -4.71 -6.56
N GLY A 581 24.77 -3.91 -6.14
CA GLY A 581 24.83 -2.47 -6.45
C GLY A 581 23.74 -1.62 -5.78
N ASN A 582 22.94 -2.20 -4.87
CA ASN A 582 21.94 -1.44 -4.13
C ASN A 582 22.62 -0.59 -3.05
N VAL A 583 22.16 0.65 -2.89
CA VAL A 583 22.69 1.61 -1.91
C VAL A 583 21.59 2.06 -0.95
N ILE A 584 21.87 2.00 0.35
CA ILE A 584 20.99 2.49 1.41
C ILE A 584 21.78 3.48 2.28
N ALA A 585 21.54 4.78 2.06
CA ALA A 585 22.37 5.81 2.67
C ALA A 585 21.61 7.02 3.21
N ARG A 586 22.13 7.65 4.26
CA ARG A 586 21.60 8.94 4.77
C ARG A 586 20.11 8.93 5.10
N ASN A 587 19.56 7.80 5.51
CA ASN A 587 18.16 7.75 5.94
C ASN A 587 18.03 7.98 7.44
N ILE A 588 16.86 8.44 7.86
CA ILE A 588 16.47 8.59 9.27
C ILE A 588 15.38 7.57 9.56
N CYS A 589 15.50 6.79 10.64
CA CYS A 589 14.47 5.86 11.08
C CYS A 589 14.17 6.02 12.59
N VAL A 590 12.92 6.32 12.93
CA VAL A 590 12.45 6.52 14.31
C VAL A 590 11.12 5.80 14.54
N GLY A 591 10.92 5.24 15.74
CA GLY A 591 9.66 4.63 16.19
C GLY A 591 9.29 3.29 15.54
N GLY A 592 9.97 2.92 14.45
CA GLY A 592 9.73 1.70 13.68
C GLY A 592 10.86 0.67 13.74
N LYS A 593 10.83 -0.30 12.82
CA LYS A 593 11.92 -1.26 12.61
C LYS A 593 12.76 -0.78 11.43
N TRP A 594 14.06 -0.50 11.64
CA TRP A 594 14.95 -0.01 10.57
C TRP A 594 14.87 -0.84 9.29
N GLY A 595 15.12 -2.14 9.37
CA GLY A 595 15.16 -2.92 8.15
C GLY A 595 14.94 -4.41 8.30
N SER A 596 14.61 -5.03 7.17
CA SER A 596 14.54 -6.47 7.00
C SER A 596 15.35 -6.84 5.75
N PHE A 597 16.60 -7.25 5.95
CA PHE A 597 17.51 -7.55 4.84
C PHE A 597 17.73 -9.05 4.76
N GLY A 598 17.52 -9.63 3.58
CA GLY A 598 17.76 -11.05 3.35
C GLY A 598 19.23 -11.40 3.58
N ALA A 599 19.51 -12.53 4.24
CA ALA A 599 20.88 -12.90 4.64
C ALA A 599 21.87 -12.95 3.46
N LYS A 600 21.43 -13.40 2.28
CA LYS A 600 22.26 -13.40 1.05
C LYS A 600 22.30 -12.05 0.33
N ALA A 601 21.32 -11.17 0.59
CA ALA A 601 21.27 -9.83 -0.01
C ALA A 601 22.16 -8.86 0.76
N LYS A 602 22.15 -8.91 2.10
CA LYS A 602 22.82 -7.95 2.98
C LYS A 602 24.30 -7.70 2.62
N PRO A 603 25.14 -8.71 2.31
CA PRO A 603 26.54 -8.49 1.90
C PRO A 603 26.71 -7.80 0.54
N LEU A 604 25.66 -7.73 -0.28
CA LEU A 604 25.66 -7.14 -1.62
C LEU A 604 25.07 -5.72 -1.64
N VAL A 605 24.66 -5.21 -0.49
CA VAL A 605 24.05 -3.89 -0.31
C VAL A 605 25.03 -2.99 0.43
N THR A 606 25.24 -1.78 -0.08
CA THR A 606 26.04 -0.76 0.59
C THR A 606 25.18 0.01 1.58
N PHE A 607 25.60 0.04 2.85
CA PHE A 607 24.97 0.83 3.91
C PHE A 607 25.92 1.94 4.36
N THR A 608 25.45 3.19 4.39
CA THR A 608 26.33 4.33 4.71
C THR A 608 25.56 5.47 5.37
N ASP A 609 26.05 6.00 6.49
CA ASP A 609 25.57 7.25 7.11
C ASP A 609 24.05 7.31 7.42
N ASN A 610 23.41 6.19 7.78
CA ASN A 610 22.01 6.21 8.21
C ASN A 610 21.92 6.57 9.71
N LEU A 611 21.04 7.51 10.06
CA LEU A 611 20.74 7.87 11.45
C LEU A 611 19.67 6.91 11.98
N LEU A 612 20.09 6.00 12.85
CA LEU A 612 19.28 4.92 13.40
C LEU A 612 19.30 5.00 14.92
N ASP A 613 18.15 4.77 15.56
CA ASP A 613 18.05 4.63 17.02
C ASP A 613 18.58 5.85 17.82
N GLU A 614 18.66 7.01 17.17
CA GLU A 614 19.03 8.32 17.72
C GLU A 614 17.92 9.35 17.43
N ASP A 615 17.78 10.36 18.29
CA ASP A 615 16.81 11.44 18.09
C ASP A 615 17.24 12.35 16.92
N PRO A 616 16.46 12.44 15.83
CA PRO A 616 16.79 13.31 14.70
C PRO A 616 16.52 14.79 14.97
N LEU A 617 15.94 15.15 16.13
CA LEU A 617 15.55 16.51 16.49
C LEU A 617 14.53 17.09 15.49
N PHE A 618 13.36 16.45 15.40
CA PHE A 618 12.22 16.99 14.65
C PHE A 618 11.75 18.34 15.21
N VAL A 619 11.13 19.17 14.38
CA VAL A 619 10.57 20.47 14.78
C VAL A 619 9.39 20.28 15.74
N ASP A 620 8.44 19.40 15.40
CA ASP A 620 7.30 19.06 16.25
C ASP A 620 6.73 17.68 15.83
N ALA A 621 7.26 16.59 16.41
CA ALA A 621 6.84 15.24 16.05
C ALA A 621 5.38 14.93 16.47
N ASP A 622 4.92 15.50 17.59
CA ASP A 622 3.56 15.30 18.11
C ASP A 622 2.52 15.98 17.21
N GLY A 623 2.89 17.14 16.64
CA GLY A 623 2.14 17.84 15.60
C GLY A 623 2.32 17.30 14.17
N LEU A 624 3.03 16.17 13.99
CA LEU A 624 3.39 15.56 12.70
C LEU A 624 4.27 16.44 11.77
N ASP A 625 5.01 17.39 12.35
CA ASP A 625 6.04 18.16 11.66
C ASP A 625 7.42 17.48 11.79
N PHE A 626 7.69 16.59 10.84
CA PHE A 626 8.95 15.84 10.76
C PHE A 626 10.09 16.60 10.06
N ARG A 627 9.98 17.92 9.90
CA ARG A 627 11.15 18.73 9.48
C ARG A 627 12.21 18.68 10.57
N LEU A 628 13.47 18.77 10.18
CA LEU A 628 14.60 18.70 11.10
C LEU A 628 14.98 20.10 11.62
N ARG A 629 15.27 20.20 12.91
CA ARG A 629 15.87 21.41 13.50
C ARG A 629 17.28 21.64 12.97
N LYS A 630 17.76 22.89 13.05
CA LYS A 630 19.10 23.29 12.56
C LYS A 630 20.26 22.54 13.21
N ASP A 631 20.06 22.06 14.43
CA ASP A 631 21.04 21.33 15.24
C ASP A 631 20.94 19.80 15.12
N SER A 632 20.09 19.29 14.22
CA SER A 632 19.95 17.84 13.97
C SER A 632 21.30 17.16 13.65
N PRO A 633 21.58 15.98 14.24
CA PRO A 633 22.78 15.20 13.91
C PRO A 633 22.80 14.74 12.45
N ALA A 634 21.64 14.62 11.80
CA ALA A 634 21.51 14.18 10.41
C ALA A 634 22.27 15.08 9.42
N TRP A 635 22.41 16.38 9.71
CA TRP A 635 23.14 17.31 8.84
C TRP A 635 24.61 16.94 8.68
N LYS A 636 25.24 16.41 9.75
CA LYS A 636 26.64 15.97 9.73
C LYS A 636 26.85 14.71 8.87
N LEU A 637 25.80 13.90 8.73
CA LEU A 637 25.74 12.73 7.85
C LEU A 637 25.50 13.10 6.38
N GLY A 638 25.31 14.40 6.08
CA GLY A 638 25.07 14.88 4.72
C GLY A 638 23.60 14.85 4.29
N PHE A 639 22.67 14.66 5.23
CA PHE A 639 21.23 14.71 4.96
C PHE A 639 20.83 16.04 4.29
N LYS A 640 19.86 16.00 3.37
CA LYS A 640 19.34 17.14 2.61
C LYS A 640 17.88 17.42 3.00
N PRO A 641 17.48 18.69 3.16
CA PRO A 641 16.11 19.02 3.53
C PRO A 641 15.06 18.48 2.54
N ILE A 642 13.98 17.91 3.08
CA ILE A 642 12.79 17.52 2.31
C ILE A 642 11.85 18.73 2.21
N PRO A 643 11.35 19.12 1.02
CA PRO A 643 10.46 20.27 0.84
C PRO A 643 9.01 19.93 1.22
N VAL A 644 8.75 19.67 2.51
CA VAL A 644 7.46 19.20 3.03
C VAL A 644 6.30 20.15 2.69
N ASP A 645 6.53 21.46 2.69
CA ASP A 645 5.57 22.50 2.31
C ASP A 645 5.11 22.43 0.85
N ARG A 646 5.85 21.69 0.02
CA ARG A 646 5.54 21.51 -1.40
C ARG A 646 4.91 20.17 -1.73
N ILE A 647 4.72 19.28 -0.76
CA ILE A 647 4.13 17.96 -0.99
C ILE A 647 2.61 18.09 -1.12
N GLY A 648 2.02 17.24 -1.95
CA GLY A 648 0.59 17.19 -2.19
C GLY A 648 0.10 18.31 -3.10
N VAL A 649 -1.22 18.51 -3.09
CA VAL A 649 -1.91 19.45 -3.95
C VAL A 649 -1.79 20.90 -3.43
N TYR A 650 -1.89 21.90 -4.31
CA TYR A 650 -1.73 23.33 -3.98
C TYR A 650 -2.79 24.20 -4.63
N LYS A 651 -3.01 25.38 -4.06
CA LYS A 651 -4.01 26.36 -4.52
C LYS A 651 -3.57 26.94 -5.85
N ASP A 652 -4.39 26.77 -6.86
CA ASP A 652 -4.15 27.28 -8.20
C ASP A 652 -5.50 27.50 -8.92
N PRO A 653 -5.65 28.56 -9.75
CA PRO A 653 -6.86 28.77 -10.55
C PRO A 653 -7.19 27.65 -11.55
N SER A 654 -6.23 26.76 -11.83
CA SER A 654 -6.41 25.58 -12.68
C SER A 654 -7.01 24.38 -11.96
N ARG A 655 -7.33 24.49 -10.66
CA ARG A 655 -7.94 23.42 -9.87
C ARG A 655 -9.46 23.34 -10.06
N ALA A 656 -10.00 22.12 -10.04
CA ALA A 656 -11.43 21.84 -10.01
C ALA A 656 -12.07 22.30 -8.70
N SER A 657 -11.40 22.06 -7.56
CA SER A 657 -11.87 22.50 -6.24
C SER A 657 -10.73 22.98 -5.33
N TRP A 658 -11.06 23.84 -4.35
CA TRP A 658 -10.17 24.25 -3.25
C TRP A 658 -11.01 24.72 -2.04
N PRO A 659 -10.62 24.41 -0.78
CA PRO A 659 -9.55 23.48 -0.39
C PRO A 659 -9.89 22.04 -0.77
N VAL A 660 -8.86 21.22 -1.00
CA VAL A 660 -9.07 19.76 -1.13
C VAL A 660 -9.12 19.20 0.28
N VAL A 661 -10.15 18.42 0.55
CA VAL A 661 -10.36 17.75 1.84
C VAL A 661 -10.17 16.26 1.62
N SER A 662 -9.33 15.65 2.45
CA SER A 662 -9.12 14.21 2.46
C SER A 662 -9.10 13.71 3.90
N THR A 663 -9.74 12.57 4.13
CA THR A 663 -9.78 11.92 5.44
C THR A 663 -8.89 10.69 5.42
N VAL A 664 -7.97 10.62 6.38
CA VAL A 664 -7.13 9.45 6.56
C VAL A 664 -7.96 8.31 7.15
N ARG A 665 -8.04 7.19 6.42
CA ARG A 665 -8.60 5.94 6.93
C ARG A 665 -7.81 5.49 8.17
N PRO A 666 -8.48 5.22 9.31
CA PRO A 666 -7.83 4.68 10.49
C PRO A 666 -7.10 3.38 10.15
N MET A 667 -5.86 3.25 10.63
CA MET A 667 -5.14 2.00 10.47
C MET A 667 -5.81 0.91 11.30
N VAL A 668 -6.20 -0.16 10.63
CA VAL A 668 -6.54 -1.42 11.29
C VAL A 668 -5.27 -1.91 12.00
N GLN A 669 -5.25 -1.80 13.33
CA GLN A 669 -4.18 -2.39 14.13
C GLN A 669 -4.21 -3.90 13.89
N ARG A 670 -3.04 -4.47 13.58
CA ARG A 670 -2.88 -5.91 13.60
C ARG A 670 -3.31 -6.37 14.99
N PRO A 671 -4.23 -7.34 15.14
CA PRO A 671 -4.50 -7.91 16.45
C PRO A 671 -3.16 -8.27 17.05
N VAL A 672 -2.79 -7.63 18.15
CA VAL A 672 -1.65 -8.08 18.94
C VAL A 672 -1.96 -9.54 19.20
N ALA A 673 -1.11 -10.45 18.73
CA ALA A 673 -1.28 -11.87 19.00
C ALA A 673 -1.57 -11.96 20.51
N PRO A 674 -2.67 -12.61 20.92
CA PRO A 674 -3.12 -12.54 22.31
C PRO A 674 -1.91 -12.83 23.17
N ALA A 675 -1.53 -11.86 24.01
CA ALA A 675 -0.47 -12.05 24.98
C ALA A 675 -0.75 -13.40 25.62
N HIS A 676 0.17 -14.36 25.46
CA HIS A 676 -0.04 -15.72 25.96
C HIS A 676 -0.62 -15.60 27.36
N SER A 677 -1.86 -16.08 27.53
CA SER A 677 -2.59 -15.98 28.80
C SER A 677 -1.63 -16.41 29.90
N ARG A 678 -1.33 -15.49 30.83
CA ARG A 678 -0.33 -15.65 31.89
C ARG A 678 -0.36 -17.08 32.44
N LYS A 679 0.64 -17.89 32.10
CA LYS A 679 1.00 -19.02 32.96
C LYS A 679 1.54 -18.41 34.26
N GLN A 680 1.23 -19.05 35.38
CA GLN A 680 1.79 -18.70 36.68
C GLN A 680 3.31 -18.52 36.56
N ALA A 681 3.85 -17.42 37.10
CA ALA A 681 5.27 -17.10 36.95
C ALA A 681 6.13 -18.27 37.45
N VAL A 682 7.10 -18.70 36.64
CA VAL A 682 8.00 -19.80 37.00
C VAL A 682 8.87 -19.37 38.18
N VAL A 683 8.82 -20.12 39.29
CA VAL A 683 9.59 -19.81 40.49
C VAL A 683 10.85 -20.65 40.55
N TYR A 684 12.02 -19.99 40.61
CA TYR A 684 13.28 -20.64 40.93
C TYR A 684 13.67 -20.34 42.38
N LYS A 685 13.65 -21.37 43.23
CA LYS A 685 14.21 -21.30 44.58
C LYS A 685 15.74 -21.37 44.53
N ALA A 686 16.41 -20.29 44.91
CA ALA A 686 17.87 -20.23 45.12
C ALA A 686 18.19 -20.75 46.53
N PRO A 687 18.87 -21.91 46.65
CA PRO A 687 19.21 -22.48 47.95
C PRO A 687 20.31 -21.67 48.65
N ARG A 688 20.31 -21.77 49.98
CA ARG A 688 21.36 -21.19 50.83
C ARG A 688 22.67 -21.96 50.63
N ALA A 689 23.75 -21.26 50.36
CA ALA A 689 25.09 -21.82 50.30
C ALA A 689 25.58 -22.19 51.70
N THR A 690 26.12 -23.40 51.87
CA THR A 690 26.84 -23.80 53.10
C THR A 690 28.26 -23.29 53.11
N VAL A 691 28.87 -23.15 51.93
CA VAL A 691 30.17 -22.53 51.68
C VAL A 691 30.01 -21.60 50.48
N ALA A 692 30.52 -20.37 50.57
CA ALA A 692 30.45 -19.42 49.46
C ALA A 692 31.28 -19.92 48.26
N PRO A 693 30.72 -19.95 47.04
CA PRO A 693 31.48 -20.27 45.82
C PRO A 693 32.64 -19.31 45.60
N VAL A 694 33.73 -19.82 45.01
CA VAL A 694 34.88 -18.99 44.62
C VAL A 694 34.59 -18.42 43.23
N ILE A 695 34.67 -17.10 43.08
CA ILE A 695 34.46 -16.43 41.79
C ILE A 695 35.80 -16.38 41.04
N ASP A 696 36.15 -17.46 40.35
CA ASP A 696 37.43 -17.60 39.62
C ASP A 696 37.26 -17.85 38.10
N GLY A 697 36.01 -17.95 37.63
CA GLY A 697 35.66 -18.22 36.24
C GLY A 697 35.75 -19.70 35.88
N VAL A 698 35.74 -20.62 36.86
CA VAL A 698 35.87 -22.06 36.64
C VAL A 698 34.77 -22.81 37.39
N LEU A 699 33.81 -23.39 36.65
CA LEU A 699 32.74 -24.19 37.24
C LEU A 699 33.25 -25.56 37.72
N LYS A 700 33.62 -25.69 39.00
CA LYS A 700 34.07 -26.96 39.58
C LYS A 700 32.90 -27.84 40.00
N ALA A 701 33.08 -29.15 39.88
CA ALA A 701 32.09 -30.12 40.35
C ALA A 701 31.91 -30.00 41.88
N GLY A 702 30.66 -29.89 42.34
CA GLY A 702 30.32 -29.78 43.77
C GLY A 702 30.42 -28.37 44.37
N GLU A 703 30.98 -27.40 43.65
CA GLU A 703 31.03 -25.99 44.08
C GLU A 703 29.66 -25.31 43.96
N TRP A 704 28.91 -25.69 42.93
CA TRP A 704 27.57 -25.19 42.65
C TRP A 704 26.53 -26.27 42.98
N GLY A 705 25.38 -25.86 43.52
CA GLY A 705 24.32 -26.80 43.94
C GLY A 705 23.79 -27.68 42.79
N SER A 706 23.15 -28.80 43.11
CA SER A 706 22.65 -29.76 42.10
C SER A 706 21.49 -29.25 41.23
N LYS A 707 20.87 -28.12 41.59
CA LYS A 707 19.69 -27.58 40.91
C LYS A 707 20.09 -26.69 39.73
N VAL A 708 19.88 -27.17 38.51
CA VAL A 708 20.13 -26.41 37.28
C VAL A 708 18.92 -25.55 36.89
N MET A 709 19.15 -24.28 36.55
CA MET A 709 18.21 -23.43 35.82
C MET A 709 18.44 -23.61 34.32
N SER A 710 17.41 -24.05 33.61
CA SER A 710 17.45 -24.18 32.14
C SER A 710 17.23 -22.82 31.49
N VAL A 711 18.24 -22.31 30.79
CA VAL A 711 18.19 -21.06 30.02
C VAL A 711 18.10 -21.46 28.54
N ALA A 712 16.88 -21.67 28.08
CA ALA A 712 16.62 -22.38 26.82
C ALA A 712 15.41 -21.83 26.04
N GLN A 713 14.95 -20.63 26.38
CA GLN A 713 13.85 -19.96 25.68
C GLN A 713 14.37 -18.80 24.80
N GLY A 714 13.69 -18.51 23.69
CA GLY A 714 13.85 -17.26 22.97
C GLY A 714 12.88 -16.19 23.48
N LEU A 715 12.89 -15.02 22.83
CA LEU A 715 12.11 -13.86 23.27
C LEU A 715 10.60 -14.13 23.41
N ARG A 716 10.03 -15.10 22.69
CA ARG A 716 8.59 -15.43 22.75
C ARG A 716 8.31 -16.73 23.51
N GLY A 717 9.30 -17.28 24.21
CA GLY A 717 9.18 -18.54 24.95
C GLY A 717 9.36 -19.79 24.10
N GLU A 718 9.72 -19.65 22.83
CA GLU A 718 10.10 -20.76 21.96
C GLU A 718 11.39 -21.41 22.44
N LYS A 719 11.55 -22.73 22.25
CA LYS A 719 12.80 -23.41 22.63
C LYS A 719 13.94 -23.00 21.69
N VAL A 720 15.10 -22.69 22.24
CA VAL A 720 16.31 -22.32 21.49
C VAL A 720 17.43 -23.33 21.72
N SER A 721 18.30 -23.47 20.72
CA SER A 721 19.45 -24.37 20.74
C SER A 721 20.67 -23.67 20.11
N PRO A 722 21.88 -23.82 20.69
CA PRO A 722 22.16 -24.57 21.92
C PRO A 722 21.68 -23.83 23.18
N PRO A 723 21.18 -24.54 24.21
CA PRO A 723 20.73 -23.93 25.46
C PRO A 723 21.93 -23.52 26.34
N SER A 724 21.73 -22.53 27.19
CA SER A 724 22.63 -22.21 28.31
C SER A 724 22.11 -22.86 29.61
N ARG A 725 22.98 -22.97 30.60
CA ARG A 725 22.65 -23.51 31.93
C ARG A 725 23.10 -22.55 32.99
N ALA A 726 22.30 -22.36 34.04
CA ALA A 726 22.68 -21.52 35.16
C ALA A 726 22.49 -22.21 36.51
N TRP A 727 23.28 -21.81 37.50
CA TRP A 727 23.18 -22.23 38.89
C TRP A 727 23.15 -21.00 39.77
N LEU A 728 22.20 -20.96 40.71
CA LEU A 728 22.08 -19.83 41.63
C LEU A 728 22.17 -20.33 43.07
N LEU A 729 22.98 -19.67 43.88
CA LEU A 729 23.09 -19.87 45.33
C LEU A 729 22.95 -18.52 46.03
N ARG A 730 22.67 -18.51 47.33
CA ARG A 730 22.66 -17.28 48.13
C ARG A 730 23.28 -17.50 49.50
N ASP A 731 23.85 -16.46 50.09
CA ASP A 731 24.06 -16.38 51.54
C ASP A 731 23.23 -15.22 52.11
N ASP A 732 23.59 -14.67 53.27
CA ASP A 732 22.87 -13.51 53.83
C ASP A 732 23.29 -12.17 53.21
N LYS A 733 24.40 -12.13 52.47
CA LYS A 733 25.02 -10.91 51.95
C LYS A 733 24.95 -10.80 50.43
N ALA A 734 24.94 -11.90 49.69
CA ALA A 734 25.05 -11.91 48.23
C ALA A 734 24.25 -13.03 47.55
N LEU A 735 23.89 -12.75 46.30
CA LEU A 735 23.43 -13.71 45.31
C LEU A 735 24.64 -14.17 44.49
N TYR A 736 24.78 -15.48 44.32
CA TYR A 736 25.82 -16.12 43.53
C TYR A 736 25.20 -16.72 42.28
N ILE A 737 25.79 -16.48 41.11
CA ILE A 737 25.28 -16.97 39.83
C ILE A 737 26.44 -17.53 39.02
N ALA A 738 26.32 -18.78 38.59
CA ALA A 738 27.17 -19.39 37.58
C ALA A 738 26.37 -19.65 36.32
N ILE A 739 26.98 -19.44 35.15
CA ILE A 739 26.35 -19.71 33.86
C ILE A 739 27.34 -20.40 32.95
N ASP A 740 26.91 -21.49 32.35
CA ASP A 740 27.59 -22.19 31.27
C ASP A 740 26.87 -21.91 29.94
N ASN A 741 27.56 -21.21 29.06
CA ASN A 741 27.05 -20.73 27.79
C ASN A 741 27.59 -21.59 26.65
N ALA A 742 26.79 -22.54 26.20
CA ALA A 742 27.09 -23.30 25.00
C ALA A 742 27.00 -22.40 23.76
N ILE A 743 27.99 -22.51 22.88
CA ILE A 743 28.10 -21.76 21.62
C ILE A 743 27.89 -22.73 20.46
N ASN A 744 27.21 -22.26 19.42
CA ASN A 744 27.11 -23.03 18.19
C ASN A 744 28.47 -23.01 17.48
N PRO A 745 29.13 -24.15 17.24
CA PRO A 745 30.48 -24.16 16.65
C PRO A 745 30.57 -23.49 15.27
N LYS A 746 29.45 -23.28 14.57
CA LYS A 746 29.38 -22.54 13.29
C LYS A 746 29.48 -21.02 13.46
N PHE A 747 29.24 -20.50 14.65
CA PHE A 747 29.15 -19.08 14.96
C PHE A 747 30.04 -18.81 16.20
N PRO A 748 31.33 -18.49 16.00
CA PRO A 748 32.29 -18.39 17.10
C PRO A 748 31.94 -17.25 18.05
N ILE A 749 32.36 -17.41 19.31
CA ILE A 749 32.17 -16.43 20.38
C ILE A 749 32.67 -15.05 19.95
N GLN A 750 31.93 -13.99 20.31
CA GLN A 750 32.35 -12.60 20.16
C GLN A 750 32.79 -12.07 21.54
N PRO A 751 34.10 -12.08 21.86
CA PRO A 751 34.57 -11.94 23.23
C PRO A 751 34.79 -10.49 23.67
N GLY A 752 34.32 -9.47 22.93
CA GLY A 752 34.50 -8.08 23.30
C GLY A 752 33.66 -7.67 24.52
N ASN A 753 33.29 -6.40 24.61
CA ASN A 753 32.55 -5.84 25.74
C ASN A 753 31.51 -4.78 25.32
N THR A 754 31.14 -4.74 24.05
CA THR A 754 30.16 -3.80 23.52
C THR A 754 28.79 -4.46 23.48
N TRP A 755 27.86 -3.97 24.29
CA TRP A 755 26.49 -4.49 24.32
C TRP A 755 25.84 -4.49 22.93
N GLY A 756 25.15 -5.59 22.59
CA GLY A 756 24.50 -5.79 21.30
C GLY A 756 25.42 -6.21 20.15
N GLN A 757 26.73 -6.00 20.28
CA GLN A 757 27.75 -6.41 19.30
C GLN A 757 28.51 -7.66 19.73
N ASP A 758 28.85 -7.75 21.02
CA ASP A 758 29.56 -8.88 21.63
C ASP A 758 28.61 -9.82 22.39
N ASP A 759 29.05 -11.06 22.59
CA ASP A 759 28.33 -12.01 23.42
C ASP A 759 28.28 -11.52 24.86
N ALA A 760 27.16 -11.75 25.53
CA ALA A 760 26.98 -11.25 26.89
C ALA A 760 25.95 -12.07 27.67
N VAL A 761 26.11 -12.07 28.98
CA VAL A 761 25.07 -12.44 29.95
C VAL A 761 24.44 -11.15 30.45
N GLU A 762 23.12 -11.11 30.49
CA GLU A 762 22.30 -10.09 31.15
C GLU A 762 21.56 -10.70 32.34
N ILE A 763 21.68 -10.06 33.50
CA ILE A 763 20.91 -10.37 34.71
C ILE A 763 20.00 -9.19 34.99
N ALA A 764 18.68 -9.43 34.91
CA ALA A 764 17.67 -8.41 35.18
C ALA A 764 16.92 -8.74 36.47
N VAL A 765 16.77 -7.75 37.36
CA VAL A 765 16.09 -7.92 38.64
C VAL A 765 15.28 -6.69 39.02
N ARG A 766 14.04 -6.90 39.48
CA ARG A 766 13.21 -5.84 40.08
C ARG A 766 13.06 -6.07 41.57
N ASN A 767 13.48 -5.09 42.36
CA ASN A 767 13.28 -5.07 43.80
C ASN A 767 11.84 -4.67 44.14
N PRO A 768 11.06 -5.49 44.87
CA PRO A 768 9.66 -5.20 45.17
C PRO A 768 9.42 -4.03 46.15
N SER A 769 10.47 -3.43 46.72
CA SER A 769 10.35 -2.37 47.74
C SER A 769 9.60 -1.10 47.32
N ALA A 770 9.45 -0.86 46.01
CA ALA A 770 8.69 0.28 45.45
C ALA A 770 7.45 -0.17 44.64
N GLY A 771 6.97 -1.40 44.82
CA GLY A 771 5.80 -1.93 44.10
C GLY A 771 6.06 -2.24 42.63
N ALA A 772 4.99 -2.32 41.82
CA ALA A 772 5.07 -2.67 40.39
C ALA A 772 5.87 -1.65 39.54
N THR A 773 6.08 -0.44 40.06
CA THR A 773 6.83 0.65 39.44
C THR A 773 8.30 0.70 39.84
N ALA A 774 8.79 -0.29 40.61
CA ALA A 774 10.19 -0.33 40.99
C ALA A 774 11.09 -0.43 39.75
N PRO A 775 12.20 0.32 39.70
CA PRO A 775 13.13 0.27 38.58
C PRO A 775 13.75 -1.13 38.47
N ILE A 776 13.94 -1.58 37.24
CA ILE A 776 14.62 -2.84 36.94
C ILE A 776 16.11 -2.54 36.87
N LEU A 777 16.92 -3.26 37.64
CA LEU A 777 18.37 -3.18 37.57
C LEU A 777 18.86 -4.25 36.59
N VAL A 778 19.79 -3.86 35.73
CA VAL A 778 20.37 -4.72 34.69
C VAL A 778 21.88 -4.75 34.85
N LEU A 779 22.43 -5.94 35.04
CA LEU A 779 23.87 -6.20 35.05
C LEU A 779 24.25 -6.99 33.80
N ARG A 780 25.35 -6.61 33.16
CA ARG A 780 25.86 -7.26 31.95
C ARG A 780 27.29 -7.72 32.16
N GLY A 781 27.57 -8.95 31.80
CA GLY A 781 28.91 -9.52 31.86
C GLY A 781 29.28 -10.13 30.53
N PHE A 782 30.52 -9.91 30.12
CA PHE A 782 31.02 -10.26 28.81
C PHE A 782 32.12 -11.35 28.91
N PRO A 783 32.37 -12.14 27.86
CA PRO A 783 33.43 -13.13 27.83
C PRO A 783 34.84 -12.55 28.05
N SER A 784 35.04 -11.27 27.73
CA SER A 784 36.28 -10.52 28.03
C SER A 784 36.61 -10.44 29.53
N GLY A 785 35.66 -10.77 30.40
CA GLY A 785 35.78 -10.53 31.86
C GLY A 785 35.35 -9.12 32.26
N HIS A 786 34.90 -8.29 31.32
CA HIS A 786 34.27 -7.02 31.61
C HIS A 786 32.85 -7.23 32.17
N PHE A 787 32.42 -6.37 33.10
CA PHE A 787 31.03 -6.26 33.50
C PHE A 787 30.63 -4.81 33.68
N GLU A 788 29.34 -4.54 33.53
CA GLU A 788 28.73 -3.23 33.72
C GLU A 788 27.33 -3.33 34.35
N SER A 789 26.83 -2.19 34.84
CA SER A 789 25.41 -2.00 35.13
C SER A 789 24.82 -1.04 34.11
N SER A 790 23.71 -1.41 33.48
CA SER A 790 23.09 -0.65 32.40
C SER A 790 22.03 0.34 32.89
N ASP A 791 21.90 1.47 32.19
CA ASP A 791 20.86 2.49 32.34
C ASP A 791 19.69 2.35 31.35
N GLU A 792 19.68 1.29 30.51
CA GLU A 792 18.69 1.09 29.44
C GLU A 792 17.24 0.98 29.96
N THR A 793 17.04 0.62 31.22
CA THR A 793 15.71 0.49 31.84
C THR A 793 15.14 1.81 32.36
N ALA A 794 15.75 2.95 32.03
CA ALA A 794 15.47 4.26 32.61
C ALA A 794 15.56 4.29 34.15
N ALA A 795 16.30 3.35 34.74
CA ALA A 795 16.58 3.35 36.17
C ALA A 795 17.39 4.61 36.53
N PRO A 796 17.09 5.30 37.65
CA PRO A 796 17.85 6.46 38.08
C PRO A 796 19.35 6.19 38.13
N ALA A 797 20.18 7.08 37.58
CA ALA A 797 21.63 6.90 37.46
C ALA A 797 22.33 6.51 38.78
N LYS A 798 21.83 7.01 39.92
CA LYS A 798 22.31 6.63 41.26
C LYS A 798 22.12 5.13 41.56
N LEU A 799 21.01 4.55 41.12
CA LEU A 799 20.72 3.13 41.30
C LEU A 799 21.53 2.26 40.34
N VAL A 800 21.74 2.71 39.10
CA VAL A 800 22.62 2.04 38.13
C VAL A 800 24.05 1.97 38.69
N LYS A 801 24.59 3.09 39.17
CA LYS A 801 25.92 3.12 39.80
C LYS A 801 26.00 2.20 41.02
N ARG A 802 24.98 2.24 41.90
CA ARG A 802 24.93 1.39 43.10
C ARG A 802 24.91 -0.10 42.75
N ALA A 803 24.19 -0.50 41.70
CA ALA A 803 24.04 -1.91 41.33
C ALA A 803 25.38 -2.60 41.01
N ALA A 804 26.38 -1.84 40.55
CA ALA A 804 27.73 -2.34 40.28
C ALA A 804 28.64 -2.42 41.53
N GLU A 805 28.26 -1.80 42.67
CA GLU A 805 29.11 -1.71 43.85
C GLU A 805 29.36 -3.09 44.49
N GLY A 806 30.63 -3.49 44.59
CA GLY A 806 31.05 -4.73 45.23
C GLY A 806 30.68 -6.01 44.47
N VAL A 807 30.20 -5.89 43.22
CA VAL A 807 29.98 -7.02 42.32
C VAL A 807 31.33 -7.62 41.94
N GLN A 808 31.44 -8.94 42.07
CA GLN A 808 32.57 -9.71 41.53
C GLN A 808 32.07 -10.46 40.31
N TYR A 809 32.84 -10.38 39.22
CA TYR A 809 32.56 -11.07 37.97
C TYR A 809 33.83 -11.70 37.44
N LYS A 810 33.73 -12.96 37.01
CA LYS A 810 34.76 -13.64 36.24
C LYS A 810 34.13 -14.40 35.09
N ALA A 811 34.81 -14.36 33.95
CA ALA A 811 34.45 -15.12 32.76
C ALA A 811 35.67 -15.87 32.25
N ARG A 812 35.42 -17.03 31.64
CA ARG A 812 36.46 -17.82 31.00
C ARG A 812 35.89 -18.55 29.80
N GLN A 813 36.56 -18.44 28.67
CA GLN A 813 36.30 -19.35 27.56
C GLN A 813 36.87 -20.74 27.90
N VAL A 814 36.00 -21.75 27.90
CA VAL A 814 36.38 -23.13 28.25
C VAL A 814 36.95 -23.83 27.03
N ASN A 815 36.32 -23.64 25.87
CA ASN A 815 36.73 -24.15 24.57
C ASN A 815 36.03 -23.36 23.44
N ASP A 816 36.15 -23.82 22.20
CA ASP A 816 35.48 -23.29 21.01
C ASP A 816 33.94 -23.47 21.02
N LYS A 817 33.40 -24.24 21.96
CA LYS A 817 31.98 -24.59 22.07
C LYS A 817 31.31 -24.00 23.31
N SER A 818 32.05 -23.35 24.21
CA SER A 818 31.49 -22.85 25.46
C SER A 818 32.37 -21.83 26.17
N TRP A 819 31.71 -20.93 26.89
CA TRP A 819 32.33 -20.05 27.87
C TRP A 819 31.47 -20.01 29.13
N VAL A 820 32.10 -19.76 30.27
CA VAL A 820 31.45 -19.75 31.57
C VAL A 820 31.60 -18.39 32.24
N THR A 821 30.66 -18.07 33.11
CA THR A 821 30.72 -16.89 33.98
C THR A 821 30.34 -17.22 35.40
N GLU A 822 30.91 -16.49 36.34
CA GLU A 822 30.60 -16.54 37.76
C GLU A 822 30.43 -15.13 38.31
N TRP A 823 29.41 -14.96 39.15
CA TRP A 823 29.02 -13.70 39.75
C TRP A 823 28.87 -13.84 41.25
N ARG A 824 29.35 -12.84 41.99
CA ARG A 824 28.88 -12.53 43.35
C ARG A 824 28.29 -11.13 43.35
N ILE A 825 26.99 -11.04 43.57
CA ILE A 825 26.23 -9.79 43.54
C ILE A 825 25.73 -9.48 44.95
N PRO A 826 26.28 -8.45 45.63
CA PRO A 826 25.81 -8.07 46.96
C PRO A 826 24.32 -7.69 46.95
N PHE A 827 23.51 -8.23 47.86
CA PHE A 827 22.10 -7.85 47.93
C PHE A 827 21.90 -6.35 48.20
N ALA A 828 22.83 -5.74 48.94
CA ALA A 828 22.86 -4.31 49.19
C ALA A 828 23.01 -3.47 47.90
N SER A 829 23.78 -3.93 46.91
CA SER A 829 23.95 -3.21 45.64
C SER A 829 22.61 -3.13 44.87
N LEU A 830 21.85 -4.22 44.92
CA LEU A 830 20.50 -4.34 44.36
C LEU A 830 19.42 -3.65 45.21
N GLY A 831 19.76 -3.21 46.43
CA GLY A 831 18.82 -2.70 47.43
C GLY A 831 17.84 -3.76 47.95
N ILE A 832 18.17 -5.04 47.79
CA ILE A 832 17.33 -6.17 48.20
C ILE A 832 17.71 -6.58 49.63
N THR A 833 16.72 -6.92 50.43
CA THR A 833 16.93 -7.55 51.75
C THR A 833 16.17 -8.87 51.73
N PRO A 834 16.85 -10.03 51.53
CA PRO A 834 16.17 -11.30 51.31
C PRO A 834 15.16 -11.69 52.40
N ALA A 835 15.45 -11.35 53.67
CA ALA A 835 14.53 -11.58 54.78
C ALA A 835 13.23 -10.78 54.68
N LYS A 836 13.27 -9.57 54.12
CA LYS A 836 12.11 -8.68 53.92
C LYS A 836 11.38 -8.98 52.62
N TYR A 837 12.11 -9.35 51.58
CA TYR A 837 11.60 -9.63 50.24
C TYR A 837 12.08 -11.00 49.77
N PRO A 838 11.40 -12.09 50.20
CA PRO A 838 11.82 -13.45 49.90
C PRO A 838 11.64 -13.85 48.43
N LYS A 839 10.97 -13.01 47.62
CA LYS A 839 10.69 -13.23 46.20
C LYS A 839 10.94 -11.94 45.42
N VAL A 840 11.63 -12.04 44.29
CA VAL A 840 11.91 -10.92 43.39
C VAL A 840 11.66 -11.33 41.94
N GLN A 841 11.19 -10.40 41.10
CA GLN A 841 11.05 -10.65 39.67
C GLN A 841 12.45 -10.65 39.04
N PHE A 842 12.72 -11.66 38.22
CA PHE A 842 14.08 -12.00 37.83
C PHE A 842 14.14 -12.67 36.46
N ASN A 843 15.18 -12.37 35.69
CA ASN A 843 15.51 -13.11 34.47
C ASN A 843 17.02 -13.21 34.26
N ILE A 844 17.44 -14.27 33.58
CA ILE A 844 18.80 -14.41 33.01
C ILE A 844 18.63 -14.56 31.51
N SER A 845 19.34 -13.73 30.77
CA SER A 845 19.33 -13.74 29.31
C SER A 845 20.76 -13.77 28.80
N VAL A 846 21.01 -14.56 27.75
CA VAL A 846 22.31 -14.71 27.11
C VAL A 846 22.16 -14.22 25.68
N ARG A 847 22.94 -13.21 25.35
CA ARG A 847 23.05 -12.68 24.00
C ARG A 847 24.16 -13.44 23.28
N LYS A 848 23.79 -14.10 22.19
CA LYS A 848 24.73 -14.74 21.26
C LYS A 848 24.69 -13.95 19.97
N THR A 849 25.70 -13.12 19.70
CA THR A 849 25.64 -12.12 18.62
C THR A 849 25.98 -12.73 17.27
N ALA A 850 26.93 -13.67 17.22
CA ALA A 850 27.36 -14.32 15.99
C ALA A 850 26.25 -15.14 15.30
N ASP A 851 25.33 -15.74 16.06
CA ASP A 851 24.14 -16.45 15.55
C ASP A 851 22.85 -15.61 15.66
N ASN A 852 22.98 -14.36 16.09
CA ASN A 852 21.90 -13.43 16.38
C ASN A 852 20.79 -14.02 17.28
N GLN A 853 21.15 -14.88 18.24
CA GLN A 853 20.20 -15.53 19.13
C GLN A 853 20.08 -14.81 20.49
N TRP A 854 18.87 -14.88 21.04
CA TRP A 854 18.59 -14.60 22.45
C TRP A 854 18.26 -15.93 23.14
N VAL A 855 18.88 -16.18 24.28
CA VAL A 855 18.68 -17.39 25.07
C VAL A 855 18.37 -17.01 26.51
N GLU A 856 17.12 -17.15 26.92
CA GLU A 856 16.57 -16.68 28.19
C GLU A 856 16.12 -17.84 29.08
N TRP A 857 16.06 -17.58 30.39
CA TRP A 857 15.38 -18.48 31.31
C TRP A 857 13.88 -18.50 31.00
N GLN A 858 13.24 -17.34 30.90
CA GLN A 858 11.84 -17.18 30.47
C GLN A 858 11.74 -16.09 29.39
N GLY A 859 11.06 -16.40 28.28
CA GLY A 859 10.83 -15.45 27.19
C GLY A 859 9.89 -14.32 27.62
N THR A 860 10.30 -13.08 27.41
CA THR A 860 9.61 -11.88 27.94
C THR A 860 8.58 -11.26 26.99
N GLY A 861 8.54 -11.72 25.74
CA GLY A 861 7.74 -11.18 24.63
C GLY A 861 8.36 -9.94 23.96
N GLY A 862 9.54 -9.48 24.38
CA GLY A 862 10.16 -8.24 23.90
C GLY A 862 11.55 -8.02 24.51
N ASN A 863 11.75 -6.92 25.22
CA ASN A 863 13.03 -6.63 25.88
C ASN A 863 13.28 -7.64 27.02
N THR A 864 14.48 -8.23 27.03
CA THR A 864 14.91 -9.29 27.96
C THR A 864 14.83 -8.93 29.44
N TRP A 865 14.93 -7.63 29.74
CA TRP A 865 14.83 -7.09 31.09
C TRP A 865 13.38 -6.89 31.60
N LYS A 866 12.33 -7.19 30.82
CA LYS A 866 10.93 -7.10 31.26
C LYS A 866 10.55 -8.25 32.20
N VAL A 867 11.14 -8.22 33.40
CA VAL A 867 11.05 -9.29 34.41
C VAL A 867 9.62 -9.55 34.91
N GLU A 868 8.67 -8.63 34.74
CA GLU A 868 7.25 -8.89 35.00
C GLU A 868 6.63 -9.98 34.13
N ASN A 869 7.23 -10.25 32.96
CA ASN A 869 6.80 -11.28 32.02
C ASN A 869 7.65 -12.55 32.11
N ALA A 870 8.68 -12.56 32.96
CA ALA A 870 9.64 -13.64 33.10
C ALA A 870 9.32 -14.56 34.31
N GLY A 871 10.32 -14.83 35.14
CA GLY A 871 10.20 -15.67 36.34
C GLY A 871 10.36 -14.90 37.65
N VAL A 872 10.24 -15.65 38.74
CA VAL A 872 10.46 -15.17 40.11
C VAL A 872 11.61 -15.94 40.75
N LEU A 873 12.59 -15.22 41.28
CA LEU A 873 13.63 -15.78 42.12
C LEU A 873 13.14 -15.76 43.57
N GLU A 874 13.07 -16.94 44.20
CA GLU A 874 12.71 -17.11 45.60
C GLU A 874 13.98 -17.43 46.42
N PHE A 875 14.27 -16.63 47.43
CA PHE A 875 15.35 -16.89 48.38
C PHE A 875 14.84 -17.94 49.37
N ALA A 876 15.26 -19.20 49.20
CA ALA A 876 14.87 -20.27 50.11
C ALA A 876 15.33 -19.92 51.52
N LYS A 877 14.49 -20.14 52.55
CA LYS A 877 14.81 -19.85 53.95
C LYS A 877 16.03 -20.62 54.44
#